data_AF-A0A835XQ68-F1
#
_entry.id   AF-A0A835XQ68-F1
#
_cell.length_a   1.000
_cell.length_b   1.000
_cell.length_c   1.000
_cell.angle_alpha   90.00
_cell.angle_beta   90.00
_cell.angle_gamma   90.00
#
_symmetry.space_group_name_H-M   'P 1'
#
loop_
_entity.id
_entity.type
_entity.pdbx_description
1 polymer ?
#
loop_
_entity_poly.entity_id
_entity_poly.type
_entity_poly.pdbx_seq_one_letter_code
_entity_poly.pdbx_strand_id
1 'polypeptide(L)'
;MTRPGPEGFKQVNGKADLPHARSAVRFIYTGELGVSSAADLLGVRRLACYLGVEGAVEACDSALWALARGAPDNPLSGVQELFACRQLLPERDADPGAAPLLDGIRAACQTQLAAHKPGYPTATAASPTAALPLATAARCVAAGVPLGELLVWVFPDAPSVLSDPAAKARAMRLSAASLEALLTCDAFATDDEASVLLLLAEWLGANPAAGSEERTRLCRCIRLAQLSGVYLQGVLPLLRWFPIAVNEHRVLCQALSLPEGPERERLLEQVATAGYEWPPSWVSLAARPQSRADVGRVYGWSVAQADLEREVAKLAAEAGGGPASLRGAFACGAPCLVARGLEVHPKLQYGHGDDGAGVYLSCWLPACLRACNVPTLLGVSNAGSCRLVVWRGPQRAGTGSEPGGDGGGEAAGGSGSAAGSKSAGSSIRGGGAGRQAREVAYSYQYHGERDFWPVGSGYGASRALPLLPAPTAGAAAAEAAEGAAAAAPSSLLLSRWAPYLHEGRISGTLEWLGPQGAAQGYPGDDLTASALRDSLQTACQARLATYRGTATELRPFDPSLPRVPLGELMAWAFPDVPSVLSNMRSKAHLAGVSTTSLEALLSSKSFATDNEATVLLLLAEWLSSHQFQPGTEDAVRDRLCRCIRLDRLSSAYLFGVLPLLPWFPLTPAEHRVLCQAVSVTPAEERQRVCGKLRSLGYDWPTAWTMAASRPPPRLDAGRVHEWSISAEEIKAELAAWAAGSTLSLQAALDPGPDVVAGGFEHGVCIEYEQGSDAAMVKLTCILPICLDVTYQDRAQFIVRPGPCRVRVWKWVVEGEGGAVRREAAVELVPQKHLCLEAGVTQVSLGSLPLLPAPTAAAAAAEAGEGAASAAAPSSPLLSRWSPYLHEGRISGTLEWLGPQGAAQG
;
A
#
# COMPACT_ATOMS: atom_id res chain seq x y z
N MET A 1 17.78 2.75 -57.23
CA MET A 1 18.51 1.67 -56.54
C MET A 1 19.87 2.20 -56.08
N THR A 2 19.96 2.67 -54.84
CA THR A 2 21.23 2.96 -54.17
C THR A 2 21.80 1.64 -53.69
N ARG A 3 23.03 1.29 -54.12
CA ARG A 3 23.71 0.07 -53.65
C ARG A 3 23.87 0.16 -52.11
N PRO A 4 23.47 -0.87 -51.35
CA PRO A 4 23.80 -0.93 -49.94
C PRO A 4 25.33 -0.92 -49.78
N GLY A 5 25.83 -0.16 -48.80
CA GLY A 5 27.26 -0.05 -48.52
C GLY A 5 27.87 -1.41 -48.17
N PRO A 6 29.16 -1.65 -48.50
CA PRO A 6 29.82 -2.95 -48.36
C PRO A 6 29.94 -3.46 -46.91
N GLU A 7 29.64 -2.64 -45.90
CA GLU A 7 29.67 -3.05 -44.49
C GLU A 7 28.44 -3.86 -44.04
N GLY A 8 27.35 -3.86 -44.82
CA GLY A 8 26.13 -4.62 -44.51
C GLY A 8 26.19 -6.12 -44.81
N PHE A 9 27.18 -6.60 -45.56
CA PHE A 9 27.24 -8.00 -46.05
C PHE A 9 27.69 -9.06 -45.03
N LYS A 10 27.89 -8.70 -43.76
CA LYS A 10 28.59 -9.56 -42.77
C LYS A 10 27.77 -10.68 -42.11
N GLN A 11 26.48 -10.89 -42.40
CA GLN A 11 25.66 -11.81 -41.58
C GLN A 11 24.80 -12.89 -42.26
N VAL A 12 24.84 -13.06 -43.59
CA VAL A 12 24.24 -14.27 -44.21
C VAL A 12 25.28 -15.40 -44.23
N ASN A 13 25.75 -15.82 -43.06
CA ASN A 13 26.92 -16.71 -42.96
C ASN A 13 26.62 -18.10 -42.37
N GLY A 14 25.35 -18.44 -42.12
CA GLY A 14 24.95 -19.76 -41.64
C GLY A 14 24.38 -20.67 -42.73
N LYS A 15 24.79 -21.94 -42.75
CA LYS A 15 24.12 -23.02 -43.53
C LYS A 15 22.61 -23.10 -43.24
N ALA A 16 22.19 -22.61 -42.06
CA ALA A 16 20.80 -22.54 -41.60
C ALA A 16 19.95 -21.49 -42.33
N ASP A 17 20.54 -20.42 -42.87
CA ASP A 17 19.81 -19.34 -43.56
C ASP A 17 19.54 -19.65 -45.03
N LEU A 18 20.27 -20.61 -45.60
CA LEU A 18 20.18 -21.02 -47.00
C LEU A 18 18.76 -21.44 -47.44
N PRO A 19 17.96 -22.23 -46.68
CA PRO A 19 16.57 -22.52 -47.05
C PRO A 19 15.69 -21.27 -47.07
N HIS A 20 15.88 -20.33 -46.13
CA HIS A 20 15.11 -19.10 -46.05
C HIS A 20 15.48 -18.14 -47.20
N ALA A 21 16.77 -18.03 -47.53
CA ALA A 21 17.25 -17.25 -48.67
C ALA A 21 16.70 -17.79 -49.99
N ARG A 22 16.71 -19.13 -50.16
CA ARG A 22 16.12 -19.79 -51.33
C ARG A 22 14.62 -19.51 -51.45
N SER A 23 13.90 -19.48 -50.33
CA SER A 23 12.46 -19.18 -50.31
C SER A 23 12.18 -17.72 -50.67
N ALA A 24 12.98 -16.78 -50.17
CA ALA A 24 12.89 -15.37 -50.58
C ALA A 24 13.20 -15.19 -52.08
N VAL A 25 14.23 -15.87 -52.61
CA VAL A 25 14.54 -15.85 -54.04
C VAL A 25 13.41 -16.50 -54.85
N ARG A 26 12.86 -17.63 -54.38
CA ARG A 26 11.71 -18.28 -55.03
C ARG A 26 10.52 -17.34 -55.13
N PHE A 27 10.22 -16.58 -54.08
CA PHE A 27 9.16 -15.58 -54.09
C PHE A 27 9.33 -14.56 -55.22
N ILE A 28 10.57 -14.12 -55.51
CA ILE A 28 10.85 -13.21 -56.64
C ILE A 28 10.39 -13.81 -57.97
N TYR A 29 10.56 -15.12 -58.15
CA TYR A 29 10.22 -15.81 -59.40
C TYR A 29 8.77 -16.29 -59.47
N THR A 30 8.18 -16.70 -58.34
CA THR A 30 6.88 -17.39 -58.33
C THR A 30 5.77 -16.61 -57.62
N GLY A 31 6.09 -15.56 -56.86
CA GLY A 31 5.14 -14.89 -55.97
C GLY A 31 4.70 -15.74 -54.77
N GLU A 32 5.36 -16.87 -54.52
CA GLU A 32 5.01 -17.82 -53.45
C GLU A 32 6.20 -18.07 -52.51
N LEU A 33 5.96 -18.08 -51.20
CA LEU A 33 7.01 -18.28 -50.19
C LEU A 33 7.47 -19.74 -50.08
N GLY A 34 6.60 -20.71 -50.36
CA GLY A 34 6.91 -22.14 -50.30
C GLY A 34 7.20 -22.71 -48.90
N VAL A 35 6.92 -21.93 -47.84
CA VAL A 35 7.06 -22.33 -46.42
C VAL A 35 5.78 -21.98 -45.67
N SER A 36 5.45 -22.75 -44.63
CA SER A 36 4.22 -22.57 -43.83
C SER A 36 4.44 -22.49 -42.32
N SER A 37 5.62 -22.84 -41.82
CA SER A 37 5.91 -22.77 -40.38
C SER A 37 6.21 -21.35 -39.91
N ALA A 38 5.90 -21.02 -38.66
CA ALA A 38 6.22 -19.72 -38.06
C ALA A 38 7.73 -19.43 -38.12
N ALA A 39 8.55 -20.43 -37.77
CA ALA A 39 10.01 -20.31 -37.76
C ALA A 39 10.55 -19.98 -39.16
N ASP A 40 10.07 -20.67 -40.19
CA ASP A 40 10.51 -20.46 -41.55
C ASP A 40 10.01 -19.12 -42.10
N LEU A 41 8.75 -18.75 -41.83
CA LEU A 41 8.21 -17.45 -42.22
C LEU A 41 8.99 -16.28 -41.61
N LEU A 42 9.37 -16.37 -40.32
CA LEU A 42 10.20 -15.35 -39.67
C LEU A 42 11.62 -15.33 -40.24
N GLY A 43 12.21 -16.49 -40.54
CA GLY A 43 13.51 -16.59 -41.21
C GLY A 43 13.50 -15.96 -42.61
N VAL A 44 12.46 -16.25 -43.40
CA VAL A 44 12.27 -15.67 -44.74
C VAL A 44 12.00 -14.18 -44.64
N ARG A 45 11.17 -13.71 -43.72
CA ARG A 45 10.90 -12.28 -43.49
C ARG A 45 12.20 -11.51 -43.21
N ARG A 46 13.03 -12.02 -42.29
CA ARG A 46 14.32 -11.41 -41.92
C ARG A 46 15.23 -11.27 -43.14
N LEU A 47 15.39 -12.34 -43.91
CA LEU A 47 16.25 -12.32 -45.10
C LEU A 47 15.65 -11.50 -46.26
N ALA A 48 14.33 -11.51 -46.43
CA ALA A 48 13.65 -10.69 -47.44
C ALA A 48 13.83 -9.20 -47.15
N CYS A 49 13.68 -8.78 -45.89
CA CYS A 49 13.95 -7.42 -45.45
C CYS A 49 15.42 -7.05 -45.69
N TYR A 50 16.34 -7.93 -45.33
CA TYR A 50 17.78 -7.74 -45.53
C TYR A 50 18.17 -7.61 -47.02
N LEU A 51 17.58 -8.45 -47.88
CA LEU A 51 17.84 -8.47 -49.32
C LEU A 51 17.07 -7.38 -50.08
N GLY A 52 16.13 -6.69 -49.44
CA GLY A 52 15.27 -5.68 -50.08
C GLY A 52 14.29 -6.28 -51.09
N VAL A 53 13.75 -7.47 -50.82
CA VAL A 53 12.77 -8.13 -51.70
C VAL A 53 11.38 -7.54 -51.46
N GLU A 54 10.95 -6.64 -52.34
CA GLU A 54 9.63 -6.01 -52.28
C GLU A 54 8.50 -7.06 -52.34
N GLY A 55 7.48 -6.91 -51.48
CA GLY A 55 6.32 -7.79 -51.40
C GLY A 55 6.52 -9.07 -50.58
N ALA A 56 7.76 -9.54 -50.42
CA ALA A 56 8.03 -10.78 -49.67
C ALA A 56 7.82 -10.60 -48.16
N VAL A 57 8.17 -9.43 -47.62
CA VAL A 57 7.94 -9.10 -46.19
C VAL A 57 6.43 -9.08 -45.91
N GLU A 58 5.66 -8.40 -46.75
CA GLU A 58 4.20 -8.29 -46.62
C GLU A 58 3.50 -9.65 -46.79
N ALA A 59 4.01 -10.51 -47.66
CA ALA A 59 3.53 -11.88 -47.82
C ALA A 59 3.81 -12.73 -46.58
N CYS A 60 5.02 -12.64 -46.00
CA CYS A 60 5.36 -13.30 -44.74
C CYS A 60 4.48 -12.80 -43.60
N ASP A 61 4.30 -11.49 -43.48
CA ASP A 61 3.48 -10.85 -42.46
C ASP A 61 2.01 -11.31 -42.55
N SER A 62 1.46 -11.39 -43.78
CA SER A 62 0.12 -11.90 -44.04
C SER A 62 -0.03 -13.38 -43.66
N ALA A 63 0.98 -14.20 -43.97
CA ALA A 63 1.00 -15.61 -43.60
C ALA A 63 1.11 -15.80 -42.07
N LEU A 64 1.93 -15.01 -41.39
CA LEU A 64 2.05 -15.02 -39.93
C LEU A 64 0.74 -14.59 -39.25
N TRP A 65 0.01 -13.61 -39.80
CA TRP A 65 -1.33 -13.27 -39.31
C TRP A 65 -2.37 -14.36 -39.57
N ALA A 66 -2.29 -15.06 -40.69
CA ALA A 66 -3.15 -16.23 -40.94
C ALA A 66 -2.86 -17.34 -39.92
N LEU A 67 -1.58 -17.60 -39.64
CA LEU A 67 -1.15 -18.57 -38.64
C LEU A 67 -1.62 -18.16 -37.23
N ALA A 68 -1.46 -16.90 -36.84
CA ALA A 68 -1.90 -16.38 -35.54
C ALA A 68 -3.42 -16.47 -35.33
N ARG A 69 -4.20 -16.51 -36.43
CA ARG A 69 -5.66 -16.73 -36.38
C ARG A 69 -6.04 -18.20 -36.18
N GLY A 70 -5.09 -19.12 -36.23
CA GLY A 70 -5.30 -20.54 -36.00
C GLY A 70 -6.14 -21.23 -37.09
N ALA A 71 -6.13 -22.55 -37.08
CA ALA A 71 -7.04 -23.36 -37.87
C ALA A 71 -8.39 -23.51 -37.14
N PRO A 72 -9.53 -23.66 -37.84
CA PRO A 72 -10.84 -23.82 -37.20
C PRO A 72 -10.90 -25.03 -36.25
N ASP A 73 -10.18 -26.10 -36.58
CA ASP A 73 -10.16 -27.34 -35.78
C ASP A 73 -9.21 -27.26 -34.58
N ASN A 74 -8.24 -26.34 -34.59
CA ASN A 74 -7.30 -26.14 -33.51
C ASN A 74 -6.89 -24.65 -33.45
N PRO A 75 -7.70 -23.80 -32.80
CA PRO A 75 -7.48 -22.35 -32.79
C PRO A 75 -6.19 -21.95 -32.08
N LEU A 76 -5.62 -22.82 -31.23
CA LEU A 76 -4.41 -22.54 -30.47
C LEU A 76 -3.11 -23.02 -31.12
N SER A 77 -3.17 -23.83 -32.18
CA SER A 77 -1.95 -24.40 -32.80
C SER A 77 -1.00 -23.30 -33.29
N GLY A 78 -1.53 -22.32 -34.02
CA GLY A 78 -0.72 -21.21 -34.52
C GLY A 78 -0.17 -20.31 -33.41
N VAL A 79 -0.94 -20.11 -32.32
CA VAL A 79 -0.48 -19.36 -31.14
C VAL A 79 0.68 -20.07 -30.45
N GLN A 80 0.59 -21.39 -30.30
CA GLN A 80 1.63 -22.22 -29.70
C GLN A 80 2.91 -22.22 -30.55
N GLU A 81 2.76 -22.33 -31.87
CA GLU A 81 3.88 -22.30 -32.80
C GLU A 81 4.61 -20.94 -32.76
N LEU A 82 3.85 -19.84 -32.80
CA LEU A 82 4.42 -18.50 -32.67
C LEU A 82 5.10 -18.27 -31.32
N PHE A 83 4.54 -18.81 -30.23
CA PHE A 83 5.17 -18.75 -28.90
C PHE A 83 6.49 -19.53 -28.85
N ALA A 84 6.56 -20.71 -29.50
CA ALA A 84 7.78 -21.51 -29.58
C ALA A 84 8.89 -20.83 -30.41
N CYS A 85 8.49 -19.94 -31.33
CA CYS A 85 9.39 -19.16 -32.18
C CYS A 85 9.55 -17.70 -31.74
N ARG A 86 9.12 -17.33 -30.53
CA ARG A 86 9.08 -15.93 -30.07
C ARG A 86 10.44 -15.22 -30.11
N GLN A 87 11.54 -15.95 -29.92
CA GLN A 87 12.91 -15.45 -30.02
C GLN A 87 13.34 -15.05 -31.44
N LEU A 88 12.59 -15.48 -32.47
CA LEU A 88 12.81 -15.12 -33.87
C LEU A 88 11.97 -13.90 -34.29
N LEU A 89 11.06 -13.43 -33.43
CA LEU A 89 10.30 -12.22 -33.71
C LEU A 89 11.24 -11.01 -33.71
N PRO A 90 11.06 -10.08 -34.65
CA PRO A 90 11.85 -8.86 -34.70
C PRO A 90 11.71 -8.07 -33.39
N GLU A 91 12.81 -7.50 -32.90
CA GLU A 91 12.77 -6.56 -31.78
C GLU A 91 12.13 -5.24 -32.24
N ARG A 92 11.24 -4.68 -31.40
CA ARG A 92 10.48 -3.47 -31.73
C ARG A 92 11.38 -2.26 -32.03
N ASP A 93 12.53 -2.19 -31.37
CA ASP A 93 13.47 -1.07 -31.50
C ASP A 93 14.45 -1.24 -32.68
N ALA A 94 14.68 -2.48 -33.12
CA ALA A 94 15.61 -2.78 -34.22
C ALA A 94 14.99 -2.55 -35.61
N ASP A 95 13.68 -2.78 -35.75
CA ASP A 95 12.93 -2.61 -37.00
C ASP A 95 11.62 -1.84 -36.73
N PRO A 96 11.55 -0.51 -36.97
CA PRO A 96 10.32 0.25 -36.78
C PRO A 96 9.18 -0.24 -37.69
N GLY A 97 9.49 -0.91 -38.81
CA GLY A 97 8.51 -1.55 -39.68
C GLY A 97 7.92 -2.84 -39.11
N ALA A 98 8.53 -3.44 -38.09
CA ALA A 98 8.03 -4.64 -37.43
C ALA A 98 6.95 -4.37 -36.38
N ALA A 99 6.86 -3.16 -35.84
CA ALA A 99 5.84 -2.79 -34.85
C ALA A 99 4.39 -3.16 -35.28
N PRO A 100 3.90 -2.81 -36.48
CA PRO A 100 2.56 -3.19 -36.92
C PRO A 100 2.37 -4.71 -37.06
N LEU A 101 3.40 -5.45 -37.49
CA LEU A 101 3.35 -6.91 -37.55
C LEU A 101 3.14 -7.50 -36.15
N LEU A 102 3.99 -7.13 -35.20
CA LEU A 102 3.95 -7.65 -33.82
C LEU A 102 2.62 -7.32 -33.14
N ASP A 103 2.16 -6.08 -33.26
CA ASP A 103 0.90 -5.63 -32.70
C ASP A 103 -0.27 -6.42 -33.35
N GLY A 104 -0.19 -6.71 -34.65
CA GLY A 104 -1.16 -7.53 -35.39
C GLY A 104 -1.16 -9.02 -34.99
N ILE A 105 0.01 -9.65 -34.87
CA ILE A 105 0.16 -11.04 -34.39
C ILE A 105 -0.40 -11.15 -32.97
N ARG A 106 -0.02 -10.25 -32.08
CA ARG A 106 -0.48 -10.24 -30.69
C ARG A 106 -2.00 -10.08 -30.62
N ALA A 107 -2.58 -9.18 -31.40
CA ALA A 107 -4.03 -8.99 -31.47
C ALA A 107 -4.78 -10.24 -31.97
N ALA A 108 -4.23 -10.94 -32.98
CA ALA A 108 -4.80 -12.18 -33.49
C ALA A 108 -4.73 -13.30 -32.43
N CYS A 109 -3.57 -13.51 -31.80
CA CYS A 109 -3.39 -14.49 -30.73
C CYS A 109 -4.31 -14.22 -29.53
N GLN A 110 -4.45 -12.95 -29.13
CA GLN A 110 -5.37 -12.52 -28.06
C GLN A 110 -6.81 -12.92 -28.38
N THR A 111 -7.22 -12.75 -29.64
CA THR A 111 -8.59 -13.07 -30.09
C THR A 111 -8.84 -14.58 -30.02
N GLN A 112 -7.86 -15.39 -30.43
CA GLN A 112 -7.96 -16.86 -30.35
C GLN A 112 -7.99 -17.35 -28.91
N LEU A 113 -7.14 -16.81 -28.03
CA LEU A 113 -7.12 -17.16 -26.61
C LEU A 113 -8.40 -16.73 -25.88
N ALA A 114 -9.01 -15.61 -26.28
CA ALA A 114 -10.30 -15.18 -25.75
C ALA A 114 -11.47 -16.05 -26.24
N ALA A 115 -11.40 -16.57 -27.48
CA ALA A 115 -12.40 -17.50 -28.00
C ALA A 115 -12.28 -18.91 -27.42
N HIS A 116 -11.09 -19.30 -26.97
CA HIS A 116 -10.84 -20.62 -26.40
C HIS A 116 -11.56 -20.78 -25.06
N LYS A 117 -12.53 -21.69 -25.02
CA LYS A 117 -13.17 -22.16 -23.79
C LYS A 117 -12.45 -23.45 -23.39
N PRO A 118 -11.60 -23.44 -22.34
CA PRO A 118 -11.01 -24.68 -21.86
C PRO A 118 -12.17 -25.60 -21.47
N GLY A 119 -12.23 -26.77 -22.13
CA GLY A 119 -13.20 -27.79 -21.79
C GLY A 119 -12.90 -28.24 -20.36
N TYR A 120 -13.68 -27.74 -19.39
CA TYR A 120 -13.68 -28.38 -18.08
C TYR A 120 -14.15 -29.82 -18.32
N PRO A 121 -13.38 -30.84 -17.91
CA PRO A 121 -13.94 -32.17 -17.80
C PRO A 121 -15.11 -32.04 -16.84
N THR A 122 -16.33 -32.03 -17.36
CA THR A 122 -17.54 -32.08 -16.55
C THR A 122 -17.43 -33.33 -15.72
N ALA A 123 -17.17 -33.16 -14.42
CA ALA A 123 -17.07 -34.24 -13.46
C ALA A 123 -18.42 -34.95 -13.37
N THR A 124 -18.70 -35.86 -14.30
CA THR A 124 -19.82 -36.77 -14.22
C THR A 124 -19.50 -37.83 -13.17
N ALA A 125 -20.02 -37.55 -11.97
CA ALA A 125 -20.47 -38.45 -10.93
C ALA A 125 -19.48 -39.44 -10.25
N ALA A 126 -19.42 -39.28 -8.92
CA ALA A 126 -19.25 -40.30 -7.89
C ALA A 126 -17.85 -40.88 -7.60
N SER A 127 -16.96 -40.05 -7.03
CA SER A 127 -16.08 -40.55 -5.95
C SER A 127 -15.62 -39.40 -5.03
N PRO A 128 -16.08 -39.35 -3.76
CA PRO A 128 -15.87 -38.19 -2.88
C PRO A 128 -14.56 -38.19 -2.07
N THR A 129 -13.52 -38.94 -2.44
CA THR A 129 -12.34 -39.14 -1.56
C THR A 129 -10.96 -38.94 -2.20
N ALA A 130 -10.85 -38.23 -3.32
CA ALA A 130 -9.55 -37.83 -3.87
C ALA A 130 -9.45 -36.29 -3.96
N ALA A 131 -8.84 -35.68 -2.94
CA ALA A 131 -8.37 -34.31 -2.99
C ALA A 131 -7.16 -34.22 -3.95
N LEU A 132 -7.45 -33.99 -5.23
CA LEU A 132 -6.63 -33.51 -6.37
C LEU A 132 -7.26 -34.12 -7.64
N PRO A 133 -7.53 -33.34 -8.73
CA PRO A 133 -6.49 -32.55 -9.39
C PRO A 133 -6.95 -31.34 -10.25
N LEU A 134 -6.48 -30.12 -9.95
CA LEU A 134 -6.52 -29.01 -10.91
C LEU A 134 -5.29 -28.99 -11.86
N ALA A 135 -4.21 -29.66 -11.47
CA ALA A 135 -2.97 -29.77 -12.26
C ALA A 135 -3.16 -30.57 -13.57
N THR A 136 -4.22 -31.37 -13.70
CA THR A 136 -4.42 -32.25 -14.86
C THR A 136 -5.21 -31.58 -15.99
N ALA A 137 -6.11 -30.63 -15.70
CA ALA A 137 -6.82 -29.88 -16.73
C ALA A 137 -5.91 -28.89 -17.48
N ALA A 138 -4.81 -28.46 -16.86
CA ALA A 138 -3.79 -27.61 -17.49
C ALA A 138 -2.86 -28.36 -18.46
N ARG A 139 -2.93 -29.71 -18.54
CA ARG A 139 -2.05 -30.53 -19.39
C ARG A 139 -2.58 -30.81 -20.79
N CYS A 140 -3.73 -30.28 -21.18
CA CYS A 140 -4.22 -30.40 -22.56
C CYS A 140 -3.69 -29.27 -23.44
N VAL A 141 -2.39 -29.29 -23.72
CA VAL A 141 -1.77 -28.60 -24.85
C VAL A 141 -0.78 -29.58 -25.47
N ALA A 142 -1.00 -29.97 -26.73
CA ALA A 142 -0.20 -30.97 -27.44
C ALA A 142 1.32 -30.66 -27.52
N ALA A 143 1.75 -29.47 -27.09
CA ALA A 143 3.14 -29.02 -27.03
C ALA A 143 3.71 -28.85 -25.59
N GLY A 144 2.97 -29.17 -24.54
CA GLY A 144 3.45 -29.11 -23.15
C GLY A 144 3.60 -27.72 -22.52
N VAL A 145 3.31 -26.64 -23.26
CA VAL A 145 3.34 -25.27 -22.73
C VAL A 145 2.07 -24.99 -21.91
N PRO A 146 2.18 -24.56 -20.64
CA PRO A 146 1.01 -24.23 -19.83
C PRO A 146 0.28 -23.02 -20.41
N LEU A 147 -1.06 -23.05 -20.37
CA LEU A 147 -1.92 -21.97 -20.90
C LEU A 147 -1.57 -20.59 -20.30
N GLY A 148 -1.16 -20.54 -19.03
CA GLY A 148 -0.71 -19.31 -18.38
C GLY A 148 0.48 -18.64 -19.08
N GLU A 149 1.48 -19.41 -19.52
CA GLU A 149 2.64 -18.85 -20.24
C GLU A 149 2.27 -18.29 -21.62
N LEU A 150 1.37 -18.98 -22.34
CA LEU A 150 0.83 -18.46 -23.59
C LEU A 150 0.08 -17.15 -23.35
N LEU A 151 -0.79 -17.11 -22.33
CA LEU A 151 -1.55 -15.91 -21.99
C LEU A 151 -0.63 -14.75 -21.58
N VAL A 152 0.38 -14.99 -20.75
CA VAL A 152 1.36 -13.95 -20.37
C VAL A 152 2.10 -13.41 -21.58
N TRP A 153 2.46 -14.23 -22.57
CA TRP A 153 3.11 -13.70 -23.77
C TRP A 153 2.23 -12.70 -24.55
N VAL A 154 0.93 -12.93 -24.60
CA VAL A 154 -0.01 -12.05 -25.33
C VAL A 154 -0.57 -10.93 -24.44
N PHE A 155 -0.61 -11.13 -23.12
CA PHE A 155 -1.01 -10.20 -22.08
C PHE A 155 0.16 -10.04 -21.09
N PRO A 156 1.22 -9.29 -21.45
CA PRO A 156 2.50 -9.30 -20.73
C PRO A 156 2.38 -8.84 -19.28
N ASP A 157 1.60 -7.78 -19.06
CA ASP A 157 1.42 -7.21 -17.74
C ASP A 157 0.04 -6.55 -17.58
N ALA A 158 -0.44 -6.51 -16.34
CA ALA A 158 -1.73 -5.93 -15.99
C ALA A 158 -1.89 -4.45 -16.40
N PRO A 159 -0.95 -3.52 -16.09
CA PRO A 159 -1.15 -2.10 -16.40
C PRO A 159 -1.17 -1.82 -17.91
N SER A 160 -0.37 -2.50 -18.72
CA SER A 160 -0.39 -2.35 -20.19
C SER A 160 -1.70 -2.86 -20.79
N VAL A 161 -2.22 -3.98 -20.30
CA VAL A 161 -3.53 -4.52 -20.74
C VAL A 161 -4.65 -3.54 -20.41
N LEU A 162 -4.61 -2.92 -19.23
CA LEU A 162 -5.61 -1.95 -18.80
C LEU A 162 -5.49 -0.59 -19.50
N SER A 163 -4.28 -0.21 -19.93
CA SER A 163 -4.01 1.06 -20.62
C SER A 163 -4.29 1.03 -22.13
N ASP A 164 -4.39 -0.15 -22.73
CA ASP A 164 -4.77 -0.34 -24.14
C ASP A 164 -6.23 -0.79 -24.25
N PRO A 165 -7.16 0.04 -24.77
CA PRO A 165 -8.57 -0.30 -24.89
C PRO A 165 -8.83 -1.59 -25.68
N ALA A 166 -8.03 -1.87 -26.70
CA ALA A 166 -8.19 -3.06 -27.52
C ALA A 166 -7.72 -4.31 -26.76
N ALA A 167 -6.59 -4.23 -26.06
CA ALA A 167 -6.11 -5.31 -25.20
C ALA A 167 -7.08 -5.57 -24.03
N LYS A 168 -7.54 -4.51 -23.35
CA LYS A 168 -8.57 -4.57 -22.30
C LYS A 168 -9.82 -5.28 -22.81
N ALA A 169 -10.39 -4.84 -23.94
CA ALA A 169 -11.59 -5.45 -24.51
C ALA A 169 -11.43 -6.93 -24.89
N ARG A 170 -10.22 -7.39 -25.19
CA ARG A 170 -9.92 -8.82 -25.42
C ARG A 170 -9.74 -9.57 -24.10
N ALA A 171 -9.07 -8.99 -23.11
CA ALA A 171 -8.95 -9.56 -21.76
C ALA A 171 -10.33 -9.74 -21.09
N MET A 172 -11.25 -8.79 -21.28
CA MET A 172 -12.63 -8.88 -20.75
C MET A 172 -13.46 -10.02 -21.36
N ARG A 173 -13.02 -10.58 -22.51
CA ARG A 173 -13.66 -11.72 -23.18
C ARG A 173 -13.06 -13.07 -22.78
N LEU A 174 -12.00 -13.09 -21.98
CA LEU A 174 -11.41 -14.33 -21.48
C LEU A 174 -12.44 -15.11 -20.65
N SER A 175 -12.42 -16.45 -20.76
CA SER A 175 -13.16 -17.31 -19.83
C SER A 175 -12.60 -17.19 -18.40
N ALA A 176 -13.41 -17.53 -17.38
CA ALA A 176 -12.96 -17.52 -15.99
C ALA A 176 -11.69 -18.38 -15.79
N ALA A 177 -11.62 -19.57 -16.39
CA ALA A 177 -10.45 -20.43 -16.31
C ALA A 177 -9.21 -19.88 -17.04
N SER A 178 -9.40 -19.21 -18.18
CA SER A 178 -8.29 -18.54 -18.86
C SER A 178 -7.77 -17.38 -18.00
N LEU A 179 -8.66 -16.60 -17.40
CA LEU A 179 -8.25 -15.53 -16.48
C LEU A 179 -7.55 -16.10 -15.24
N GLU A 180 -8.08 -17.15 -14.62
CA GLU A 180 -7.46 -17.85 -13.49
C GLU A 180 -6.05 -18.35 -13.84
N ALA A 181 -5.86 -18.94 -15.02
CA ALA A 181 -4.55 -19.39 -15.51
C ALA A 181 -3.57 -18.22 -15.73
N LEU A 182 -4.04 -17.09 -16.25
CA LEU A 182 -3.24 -15.86 -16.38
C LEU A 182 -2.84 -15.32 -15.00
N LEU A 183 -3.81 -15.17 -14.09
CA LEU A 183 -3.59 -14.62 -12.75
C LEU A 183 -2.75 -15.55 -11.86
N THR A 184 -2.78 -16.86 -12.06
CA THR A 184 -1.95 -17.80 -11.28
C THR A 184 -0.52 -17.89 -11.81
N CYS A 185 -0.25 -17.45 -13.04
CA CYS A 185 1.07 -17.51 -13.63
C CYS A 185 2.05 -16.54 -12.95
N ASP A 186 3.17 -17.05 -12.45
CA ASP A 186 4.23 -16.24 -11.83
C ASP A 186 4.94 -15.31 -12.81
N ALA A 187 4.90 -15.61 -14.11
CA ALA A 187 5.48 -14.75 -15.14
C ALA A 187 4.59 -13.54 -15.49
N PHE A 188 3.33 -13.50 -15.03
CA PHE A 188 2.44 -12.37 -15.29
C PHE A 188 2.91 -11.14 -14.52
N ALA A 189 3.44 -10.15 -15.24
CA ALA A 189 4.03 -8.98 -14.64
C ALA A 189 2.98 -7.96 -14.21
N THR A 190 3.35 -7.13 -13.23
CA THR A 190 2.52 -6.03 -12.75
C THR A 190 3.42 -4.94 -12.16
N ASP A 191 2.91 -3.73 -12.03
CA ASP A 191 3.60 -2.65 -11.29
C ASP A 191 3.19 -2.55 -9.81
N ASP A 192 2.04 -3.13 -9.47
CA ASP A 192 1.51 -3.33 -8.12
C ASP A 192 0.43 -4.42 -8.21
N GLU A 193 0.20 -5.22 -7.17
CA GLU A 193 -0.90 -6.19 -7.22
C GLU A 193 -2.27 -5.49 -7.34
N ALA A 194 -2.35 -4.19 -7.02
CA ALA A 194 -3.54 -3.38 -7.24
C ALA A 194 -3.97 -3.31 -8.71
N SER A 195 -3.02 -3.34 -9.66
CA SER A 195 -3.34 -3.40 -11.11
C SER A 195 -3.95 -4.74 -11.50
N VAL A 196 -3.54 -5.83 -10.83
CA VAL A 196 -4.12 -7.17 -11.03
C VAL A 196 -5.54 -7.23 -10.44
N LEU A 197 -5.73 -6.67 -9.25
CA LEU A 197 -7.06 -6.55 -8.62
C LEU A 197 -8.01 -5.70 -9.48
N LEU A 198 -7.51 -4.63 -10.08
CA LEU A 198 -8.27 -3.81 -11.04
C LEU A 198 -8.64 -4.59 -12.30
N LEU A 199 -7.70 -5.35 -12.87
CA LEU A 199 -7.99 -6.22 -14.02
C LEU A 199 -9.10 -7.22 -13.71
N LEU A 200 -9.09 -7.81 -12.51
CA LEU A 200 -10.16 -8.69 -12.04
C LEU A 200 -11.48 -7.92 -11.87
N ALA A 201 -11.48 -6.73 -11.27
CA ALA A 201 -12.67 -5.92 -11.07
C ALA A 201 -13.35 -5.53 -12.39
N GLU A 202 -12.56 -5.13 -13.39
CA GLU A 202 -13.03 -4.85 -14.75
C GLU A 202 -13.64 -6.10 -15.39
N TRP A 203 -12.98 -7.25 -15.26
CA TRP A 203 -13.48 -8.51 -15.82
C TRP A 203 -14.80 -8.93 -15.17
N LEU A 204 -14.92 -8.80 -13.85
CA LEU A 204 -16.17 -9.06 -13.12
C LEU A 204 -17.29 -8.11 -13.53
N GLY A 205 -16.96 -6.84 -13.83
CA GLY A 205 -17.89 -5.87 -14.37
C GLY A 205 -18.40 -6.23 -15.77
N ALA A 206 -17.52 -6.75 -16.63
CA ALA A 206 -17.85 -7.22 -17.97
C ALA A 206 -18.55 -8.58 -17.99
N ASN A 207 -18.35 -9.42 -16.97
CA ASN A 207 -18.87 -10.78 -16.85
C ASN A 207 -19.75 -10.96 -15.60
N PRO A 208 -20.88 -10.23 -15.49
CA PRO A 208 -21.76 -10.32 -14.31
C PRO A 208 -22.41 -11.70 -14.15
N ALA A 209 -22.41 -12.53 -15.20
CA ALA A 209 -22.90 -13.91 -15.17
C ALA A 209 -21.95 -14.89 -14.47
N ALA A 210 -20.72 -14.50 -14.15
CA ALA A 210 -19.77 -15.35 -13.43
C ALA A 210 -20.35 -15.76 -12.07
N GLY A 211 -20.37 -17.06 -11.79
CA GLY A 211 -20.93 -17.63 -10.56
C GLY A 211 -20.13 -17.24 -9.33
N SER A 212 -20.73 -17.30 -8.13
CA SER A 212 -20.03 -16.96 -6.88
C SER A 212 -18.76 -17.79 -6.67
N GLU A 213 -18.78 -19.07 -7.04
CA GLU A 213 -17.62 -19.95 -6.94
C GLU A 213 -16.47 -19.51 -7.88
N GLU A 214 -16.78 -19.17 -9.14
CA GLU A 214 -15.79 -18.65 -10.10
C GLU A 214 -15.17 -17.35 -9.59
N ARG A 215 -15.99 -16.44 -9.05
CA ARG A 215 -15.50 -15.19 -8.45
C ARG A 215 -14.59 -15.46 -7.28
N THR A 216 -14.97 -16.39 -6.40
CA THR A 216 -14.12 -16.79 -5.27
C THR A 216 -12.81 -17.34 -5.78
N ARG A 217 -12.79 -18.30 -6.72
CA ARG A 217 -11.55 -18.85 -7.30
C ARG A 217 -10.65 -17.76 -7.88
N LEU A 218 -11.20 -16.82 -8.64
CA LEU A 218 -10.45 -15.69 -9.20
C LEU A 218 -9.91 -14.73 -8.12
N CYS A 219 -10.71 -14.43 -7.08
CA CYS A 219 -10.25 -13.61 -5.96
C CYS A 219 -9.14 -14.29 -5.16
N ARG A 220 -9.12 -15.64 -5.12
CA ARG A 220 -8.01 -16.40 -4.53
C ARG A 220 -6.71 -16.16 -5.29
N CYS A 221 -6.71 -15.88 -6.59
CA CYS A 221 -5.48 -15.66 -7.35
C CYS A 221 -4.73 -14.34 -7.01
N ILE A 222 -5.34 -13.41 -6.26
CA ILE A 222 -4.75 -12.11 -5.93
C ILE A 222 -3.79 -12.24 -4.74
N ARG A 223 -2.59 -11.67 -4.85
CA ARG A 223 -1.59 -11.63 -3.76
C ARG A 223 -1.84 -10.47 -2.81
N LEU A 224 -2.78 -10.62 -1.88
CA LEU A 224 -3.18 -9.53 -0.97
C LEU A 224 -2.01 -8.93 -0.18
N ALA A 225 -1.01 -9.74 0.19
CA ALA A 225 0.22 -9.30 0.83
C ALA A 225 1.10 -8.34 -0.01
N GLN A 226 0.85 -8.27 -1.32
CA GLN A 226 1.54 -7.41 -2.30
C GLN A 226 0.68 -6.21 -2.74
N LEU A 227 -0.52 -6.02 -2.18
CA LEU A 227 -1.32 -4.82 -2.44
C LEU A 227 -0.69 -3.61 -1.74
N SER A 228 -0.67 -2.47 -2.42
CA SER A 228 -0.34 -1.19 -1.76
C SER A 228 -1.24 -0.92 -0.54
N GLY A 229 -0.72 -0.21 0.47
CA GLY A 229 -1.47 0.12 1.68
C GLY A 229 -2.80 0.84 1.41
N VAL A 230 -2.85 1.68 0.37
CA VAL A 230 -4.09 2.35 -0.07
C VAL A 230 -5.14 1.33 -0.50
N TYR A 231 -4.74 0.33 -1.27
CA TYR A 231 -5.64 -0.72 -1.74
C TYR A 231 -6.02 -1.70 -0.63
N LEU A 232 -5.02 -2.18 0.11
CA LEU A 232 -5.22 -3.12 1.19
C LEU A 232 -6.13 -2.54 2.29
N GLN A 233 -5.82 -1.35 2.81
CA GLN A 233 -6.55 -0.78 3.95
C GLN A 233 -7.78 0.04 3.53
N GLY A 234 -7.71 0.68 2.36
CA GLY A 234 -8.73 1.63 1.91
C GLY A 234 -9.77 1.03 0.95
N VAL A 235 -9.31 0.34 -0.10
CA VAL A 235 -10.17 -0.12 -1.19
C VAL A 235 -10.77 -1.49 -0.89
N LEU A 236 -9.96 -2.47 -0.48
CA LEU A 236 -10.35 -3.86 -0.30
C LEU A 236 -11.58 -4.04 0.63
N PRO A 237 -11.69 -3.35 1.79
CA PRO A 237 -12.87 -3.46 2.66
C PRO A 237 -14.17 -2.94 2.03
N LEU A 238 -14.07 -2.13 0.97
CA LEU A 238 -15.23 -1.58 0.26
C LEU A 238 -15.69 -2.49 -0.89
N LEU A 239 -14.88 -3.47 -1.28
CA LEU A 239 -15.17 -4.39 -2.37
C LEU A 239 -16.13 -5.49 -1.90
N ARG A 240 -17.44 -5.24 -2.01
CA ARG A 240 -18.49 -6.20 -1.62
C ARG A 240 -18.45 -7.55 -2.36
N TRP A 241 -17.77 -7.61 -3.50
CA TRP A 241 -17.63 -8.83 -4.30
C TRP A 241 -16.39 -9.64 -3.92
N PHE A 242 -15.47 -9.08 -3.12
CA PHE A 242 -14.26 -9.77 -2.69
C PHE A 242 -14.57 -10.60 -1.43
N PRO A 243 -14.30 -11.92 -1.42
CA PRO A 243 -14.74 -12.83 -0.37
C PRO A 243 -13.79 -12.83 0.83
N ILE A 244 -13.48 -11.66 1.41
CA ILE A 244 -12.65 -11.54 2.62
C ILE A 244 -13.51 -11.10 3.80
N ALA A 245 -13.45 -11.85 4.90
CA ALA A 245 -14.12 -11.44 6.12
C ALA A 245 -13.40 -10.24 6.76
N VAL A 246 -14.15 -9.39 7.49
CA VAL A 246 -13.58 -8.21 8.16
C VAL A 246 -12.45 -8.60 9.13
N ASN A 247 -12.60 -9.71 9.83
CA ASN A 247 -11.56 -10.19 10.76
C ASN A 247 -10.32 -10.68 10.02
N GLU A 248 -10.47 -11.42 8.92
CA GLU A 248 -9.35 -11.85 8.08
C GLU A 248 -8.59 -10.65 7.52
N HIS A 249 -9.31 -9.64 7.05
CA HIS A 249 -8.74 -8.38 6.58
C HIS A 249 -7.93 -7.64 7.65
N ARG A 250 -8.47 -7.53 8.87
CA ARG A 250 -7.77 -6.90 10.01
C ARG A 250 -6.49 -7.63 10.37
N VAL A 251 -6.57 -8.96 10.51
CA VAL A 251 -5.40 -9.80 10.84
C VAL A 251 -4.34 -9.68 9.74
N LEU A 252 -4.75 -9.68 8.47
CA LEU A 252 -3.84 -9.47 7.35
C LEU A 252 -3.19 -8.08 7.38
N CYS A 253 -3.96 -7.00 7.59
CA CYS A 253 -3.40 -5.65 7.72
C CYS A 253 -2.39 -5.55 8.87
N GLN A 254 -2.69 -6.19 9.99
CA GLN A 254 -1.82 -6.19 11.16
C GLN A 254 -0.53 -6.96 10.90
N ALA A 255 -0.61 -8.13 10.24
CA ALA A 255 0.57 -8.91 9.86
C ALA A 255 1.47 -8.17 8.87
N LEU A 256 0.88 -7.47 7.90
CA LEU A 256 1.61 -6.71 6.89
C LEU A 256 2.14 -5.36 7.40
N SER A 257 1.62 -4.87 8.53
CA SER A 257 2.15 -3.67 9.20
C SER A 257 3.44 -3.96 9.98
N LEU A 258 3.82 -5.23 10.13
CA LEU A 258 5.09 -5.60 10.73
C LEU A 258 6.24 -5.40 9.74
N PRO A 259 7.45 -5.04 10.21
CA PRO A 259 8.64 -5.01 9.38
C PRO A 259 8.85 -6.35 8.66
N GLU A 260 9.38 -6.30 7.44
CA GLU A 260 9.78 -7.50 6.72
C GLU A 260 10.80 -8.30 7.54
N GLY A 261 10.54 -9.59 7.74
CA GLY A 261 11.37 -10.45 8.56
C GLY A 261 10.66 -11.74 9.00
N PRO A 262 11.37 -12.60 9.75
CA PRO A 262 10.85 -13.90 10.18
C PRO A 262 9.62 -13.76 11.09
N GLU A 263 9.44 -12.62 11.76
CA GLU A 263 8.27 -12.34 12.57
C GLU A 263 6.99 -12.23 11.74
N ARG A 264 7.05 -11.54 10.59
CA ARG A 264 5.93 -11.43 9.64
C ARG A 264 5.60 -12.78 9.05
N GLU A 265 6.60 -13.57 8.65
CA GLU A 265 6.41 -14.92 8.11
C GLU A 265 5.77 -15.86 9.13
N ARG A 266 6.31 -15.92 10.36
CA ARG A 266 5.75 -16.74 11.46
C ARG A 266 4.31 -16.35 11.77
N LEU A 267 3.99 -15.06 11.73
CA LEU A 267 2.63 -14.62 11.99
C LEU A 267 1.69 -15.05 10.87
N LEU A 268 2.08 -14.90 9.60
CA LEU A 268 1.28 -15.37 8.47
C LEU A 268 1.09 -16.91 8.52
N GLU A 269 2.13 -17.64 8.94
CA GLU A 269 2.05 -19.09 9.17
C GLU A 269 1.11 -19.44 10.33
N GLN A 270 1.20 -18.72 11.45
CA GLN A 270 0.31 -18.90 12.61
C GLN A 270 -1.15 -18.65 12.24
N VAL A 271 -1.42 -17.60 11.47
CA VAL A 271 -2.79 -17.30 11.03
C VAL A 271 -3.31 -18.39 10.08
N ALA A 272 -2.44 -18.93 9.21
CA ALA A 272 -2.80 -20.09 8.39
C ALA A 272 -3.10 -21.34 9.25
N THR A 273 -2.44 -21.53 10.39
CA THR A 273 -2.72 -22.64 11.32
C THR A 273 -3.96 -22.42 12.21
N ALA A 274 -4.41 -21.17 12.41
CA ALA A 274 -5.51 -20.82 13.30
C ALA A 274 -6.92 -21.18 12.75
N GLY A 275 -6.99 -22.02 11.72
CA GLY A 275 -8.25 -22.49 11.13
C GLY A 275 -8.87 -21.53 10.11
N TYR A 276 -8.18 -20.45 9.73
CA TYR A 276 -8.59 -19.62 8.60
C TYR A 276 -8.23 -20.32 7.29
N GLU A 277 -9.22 -20.54 6.41
CA GLU A 277 -9.00 -21.10 5.07
C GLU A 277 -8.42 -20.05 4.11
N TRP A 278 -7.26 -19.50 4.46
CA TRP A 278 -6.60 -18.51 3.62
C TRP A 278 -5.99 -19.18 2.38
N PRO A 279 -6.33 -18.69 1.17
CA PRO A 279 -5.65 -19.11 -0.03
C PRO A 279 -4.15 -18.81 0.12
N PRO A 280 -3.24 -19.77 -0.19
CA PRO A 280 -1.79 -19.55 -0.06
C PRO A 280 -1.28 -18.34 -0.83
N SER A 281 -1.96 -18.00 -1.93
CA SER A 281 -1.72 -16.83 -2.76
C SER A 281 -1.97 -15.51 -2.03
N TRP A 282 -2.97 -15.40 -1.14
CA TRP A 282 -3.25 -14.16 -0.42
C TRP A 282 -2.09 -13.72 0.48
N VAL A 283 -1.41 -14.69 1.10
CA VAL A 283 -0.27 -14.46 1.99
C VAL A 283 1.08 -14.57 1.29
N SER A 284 1.09 -14.75 -0.04
CA SER A 284 2.34 -14.89 -0.80
C SER A 284 3.18 -13.61 -0.70
N LEU A 285 4.36 -13.74 -0.09
CA LEU A 285 5.35 -12.67 -0.01
C LEU A 285 6.16 -12.51 -1.31
N ALA A 286 6.04 -13.46 -2.25
CA ALA A 286 6.66 -13.35 -3.55
C ALA A 286 5.90 -12.34 -4.42
N ALA A 287 6.51 -11.18 -4.66
CA ALA A 287 6.02 -10.24 -5.66
C ALA A 287 6.02 -10.89 -7.05
N ARG A 288 5.01 -10.57 -7.87
CA ARG A 288 5.08 -10.81 -9.32
C ARG A 288 6.22 -9.99 -9.92
N PRO A 289 6.74 -10.36 -11.10
CA PRO A 289 7.71 -9.54 -11.83
C PRO A 289 7.24 -8.09 -11.89
N GLN A 290 7.99 -7.19 -11.25
CA GLN A 290 7.69 -5.77 -11.17
C GLN A 290 8.14 -5.07 -12.44
N SER A 291 7.50 -5.39 -13.56
CA SER A 291 7.81 -4.83 -14.86
C SER A 291 6.56 -4.33 -15.56
N ARG A 292 6.72 -3.27 -16.35
CA ARG A 292 5.72 -2.84 -17.31
C ARG A 292 6.30 -3.01 -18.70
N ALA A 293 5.60 -3.70 -19.59
CA ALA A 293 6.03 -3.82 -20.98
C ALA A 293 5.97 -2.48 -21.73
N ASP A 294 5.35 -1.46 -21.12
CA ASP A 294 5.27 -0.10 -21.64
C ASP A 294 6.24 0.90 -20.99
N VAL A 295 7.22 0.44 -20.19
CA VAL A 295 8.32 1.32 -19.75
C VAL A 295 9.05 1.87 -20.99
N GLY A 296 9.31 3.18 -21.00
CA GLY A 296 9.90 3.88 -22.14
C GLY A 296 8.94 4.08 -23.32
N ARG A 297 7.72 3.55 -23.26
CA ARG A 297 6.70 3.85 -24.27
C ARG A 297 6.18 5.27 -24.07
N VAL A 298 6.28 6.07 -25.13
CA VAL A 298 5.78 7.44 -25.14
C VAL A 298 4.31 7.46 -25.54
N TYR A 299 3.45 7.83 -24.59
CA TYR A 299 2.02 8.00 -24.80
C TYR A 299 1.70 9.44 -25.18
N GLY A 300 1.39 9.68 -26.46
CA GLY A 300 0.85 10.97 -26.88
C GLY A 300 -0.51 11.23 -26.23
N TRP A 301 -0.73 12.43 -25.72
CA TRP A 301 -2.03 12.87 -25.23
C TRP A 301 -2.40 14.23 -25.80
N SER A 302 -3.70 14.53 -25.85
CA SER A 302 -4.18 15.83 -26.32
C SER A 302 -5.50 16.24 -25.68
N VAL A 303 -5.74 17.55 -25.63
CA VAL A 303 -7.03 18.17 -25.30
C VAL A 303 -7.50 18.92 -26.54
N ALA A 304 -8.72 18.64 -27.01
CA ALA A 304 -9.26 19.31 -28.19
C ALA A 304 -9.67 20.74 -27.86
N GLN A 305 -9.50 21.65 -28.83
CA GLN A 305 -9.90 23.05 -28.69
C GLN A 305 -11.39 23.19 -28.38
N ALA A 306 -12.24 22.38 -28.99
CA ALA A 306 -13.69 22.39 -28.70
C ALA A 306 -14.01 22.03 -27.24
N ASP A 307 -13.23 21.14 -26.62
CA ASP A 307 -13.38 20.81 -25.20
C ASP A 307 -12.94 21.98 -24.33
N LEU A 308 -11.80 22.60 -24.68
CA LEU A 308 -11.29 23.79 -24.02
C LEU A 308 -12.28 24.96 -24.10
N GLU A 309 -12.85 25.22 -25.27
CA GLU A 309 -13.89 26.23 -25.52
C GLU A 309 -15.11 26.02 -24.63
N ARG A 310 -15.59 24.78 -24.58
CA ARG A 310 -16.76 24.41 -23.79
C ARG A 310 -16.53 24.62 -22.29
N GLU A 311 -15.39 24.18 -21.75
CA GLU A 311 -15.11 24.36 -20.32
C GLU A 311 -14.82 25.82 -19.96
N VAL A 312 -14.14 26.57 -20.83
CA VAL A 312 -13.91 28.01 -20.62
C VAL A 312 -15.23 28.78 -20.68
N ALA A 313 -16.14 28.44 -21.58
CA ALA A 313 -17.47 29.03 -21.64
C ALA A 313 -18.30 28.72 -20.38
N LYS A 314 -18.19 27.49 -19.86
CA LYS A 314 -18.83 27.09 -18.60
C LYS A 314 -18.32 27.92 -17.42
N LEU A 315 -17.01 28.14 -17.33
CA LEU A 315 -16.43 29.03 -16.31
C LEU A 315 -16.93 30.46 -16.41
N ALA A 316 -17.05 30.99 -17.63
CA ALA A 316 -17.54 32.34 -17.83
C ALA A 316 -19.01 32.50 -17.39
N ALA A 317 -19.79 31.41 -17.39
CA ALA A 317 -21.18 31.39 -16.96
C ALA A 317 -21.35 31.18 -15.44
N GLU A 318 -20.46 30.44 -14.78
CA GLU A 318 -20.54 30.16 -13.34
C GLU A 318 -20.00 31.34 -12.51
N ALA A 319 -20.90 32.15 -11.95
CA ALA A 319 -20.58 33.30 -11.08
C ALA A 319 -19.74 32.94 -9.83
N GLY A 320 -19.58 31.65 -9.52
CA GLY A 320 -18.79 31.11 -8.40
C GLY A 320 -17.31 30.86 -8.70
N GLY A 321 -16.83 31.06 -9.93
CA GLY A 321 -15.39 31.17 -10.25
C GLY A 321 -14.52 29.95 -9.94
N GLY A 322 -15.07 28.73 -9.95
CA GLY A 322 -14.27 27.52 -9.82
C GLY A 322 -13.24 27.39 -10.96
N PRO A 323 -12.13 26.65 -10.80
CA PRO A 323 -11.20 26.41 -11.89
C PRO A 323 -11.76 25.42 -12.92
N ALA A 324 -11.58 25.70 -14.22
CA ALA A 324 -11.88 24.76 -15.29
C ALA A 324 -10.92 23.60 -15.19
N SER A 325 -11.40 22.39 -15.40
CA SER A 325 -10.60 21.18 -15.33
C SER A 325 -10.88 20.29 -16.53
N LEU A 326 -9.91 20.20 -17.45
CA LEU A 326 -9.99 19.40 -18.66
C LEU A 326 -9.10 18.17 -18.53
N ARG A 327 -9.62 17.00 -18.88
CA ARG A 327 -8.84 15.75 -18.98
C ARG A 327 -8.35 15.57 -20.41
N GLY A 328 -7.07 15.23 -20.59
CA GLY A 328 -6.52 14.87 -21.88
C GLY A 328 -6.89 13.44 -22.28
N ALA A 329 -7.06 13.22 -23.58
CA ALA A 329 -7.25 11.90 -24.19
C ALA A 329 -5.95 11.39 -24.80
N PHE A 330 -5.67 10.09 -24.67
CA PHE A 330 -4.46 9.49 -25.23
C PHE A 330 -4.65 9.11 -26.70
N ALA A 331 -3.57 9.19 -27.48
CA ALA A 331 -3.54 8.88 -28.91
C ALA A 331 -3.84 7.40 -29.21
N CYS A 332 -3.65 6.50 -28.23
CA CYS A 332 -4.08 5.10 -28.32
C CYS A 332 -5.61 4.92 -28.16
N GLY A 333 -6.38 6.00 -28.03
CA GLY A 333 -7.82 5.97 -27.77
C GLY A 333 -8.18 5.71 -26.31
N ALA A 334 -7.19 5.53 -25.43
CA ALA A 334 -7.44 5.34 -24.01
C ALA A 334 -7.87 6.66 -23.35
N PRO A 335 -8.92 6.66 -22.50
CA PRO A 335 -9.29 7.83 -21.71
C PRO A 335 -8.34 8.08 -20.52
N CYS A 336 -7.62 7.04 -20.08
CA CYS A 336 -6.65 7.03 -18.99
C CYS A 336 -5.56 6.00 -19.27
N LEU A 337 -4.41 6.16 -18.63
CA LEU A 337 -3.48 5.03 -18.42
C LEU A 337 -3.72 4.45 -17.04
N VAL A 338 -3.31 3.21 -16.82
CA VAL A 338 -3.32 2.60 -15.49
C VAL A 338 -1.91 2.49 -14.94
N ALA A 339 -1.74 2.87 -13.68
CA ALA A 339 -0.53 2.62 -12.94
C ALA A 339 -0.83 2.35 -11.46
N ARG A 340 -0.26 1.27 -10.94
CA ARG A 340 -0.42 0.80 -9.55
C ARG A 340 -1.89 0.75 -9.11
N GLY A 341 -2.72 0.22 -10.00
CA GLY A 341 -4.18 0.13 -9.86
C GLY A 341 -4.93 1.46 -10.01
N LEU A 342 -4.30 2.60 -10.27
CA LEU A 342 -4.98 3.89 -10.40
C LEU A 342 -5.12 4.32 -11.85
N GLU A 343 -6.22 5.03 -12.16
CA GLU A 343 -6.41 5.69 -13.45
C GLU A 343 -5.67 7.03 -13.47
N VAL A 344 -4.74 7.16 -14.39
CA VAL A 344 -3.85 8.32 -14.53
C VAL A 344 -4.29 9.13 -15.75
N HIS A 345 -4.60 10.41 -15.52
CA HIS A 345 -5.03 11.35 -16.56
C HIS A 345 -4.18 12.61 -16.54
N PRO A 346 -3.64 13.06 -17.69
CA PRO A 346 -3.15 14.42 -17.83
C PRO A 346 -4.34 15.37 -17.70
N LYS A 347 -4.18 16.40 -16.89
CA LYS A 347 -5.22 17.38 -16.58
C LYS A 347 -4.69 18.79 -16.82
N LEU A 348 -5.45 19.59 -17.56
CA LEU A 348 -5.25 21.03 -17.64
C LEU A 348 -6.22 21.71 -16.68
N GLN A 349 -5.72 22.64 -15.89
CA GLN A 349 -6.55 23.43 -14.99
C GLN A 349 -6.30 24.92 -15.19
N TYR A 350 -7.38 25.69 -15.26
CA TYR A 350 -7.31 27.13 -15.51
C TYR A 350 -8.28 27.86 -14.57
N GLY A 351 -7.77 28.78 -13.75
CA GLY A 351 -8.59 29.67 -12.93
C GLY A 351 -8.99 30.92 -13.71
N HIS A 352 -10.18 31.44 -13.42
CA HIS A 352 -10.63 32.70 -14.02
C HIS A 352 -9.70 33.84 -13.61
N GLY A 353 -9.15 34.57 -14.58
CA GLY A 353 -8.22 35.67 -14.34
C GLY A 353 -6.76 35.28 -14.18
N ASP A 354 -6.43 33.98 -14.20
CA ASP A 354 -5.03 33.55 -14.11
C ASP A 354 -4.21 33.97 -15.34
N ASP A 355 -2.94 34.28 -15.09
CA ASP A 355 -1.91 34.60 -16.08
C ASP A 355 -1.29 33.33 -16.71
N GLY A 356 -1.60 32.16 -16.16
CA GLY A 356 -1.13 30.86 -16.64
C GLY A 356 -2.20 29.79 -16.51
N ALA A 357 -1.99 28.69 -17.22
CA ALA A 357 -2.71 27.45 -16.98
C ALA A 357 -1.80 26.43 -16.32
N GLY A 358 -2.37 25.66 -15.40
CA GLY A 358 -1.67 24.59 -14.74
C GLY A 358 -1.78 23.27 -15.50
N VAL A 359 -0.71 22.50 -15.46
CA VAL A 359 -0.63 21.15 -16.03
C VAL A 359 -0.40 20.19 -14.87
N TYR A 360 -1.27 19.20 -14.78
CA TYR A 360 -1.31 18.25 -13.69
C TYR A 360 -1.40 16.83 -14.23
N LEU A 361 -0.95 15.89 -13.41
CA LEU A 361 -1.29 14.48 -13.54
C LEU A 361 -2.24 14.15 -12.40
N SER A 362 -3.44 13.66 -12.73
CA SER A 362 -4.45 13.31 -11.74
C SER A 362 -4.62 11.79 -11.68
N CYS A 363 -4.68 11.26 -10.46
CA CYS A 363 -4.95 9.85 -10.19
C CYS A 363 -6.37 9.68 -9.68
N TRP A 364 -7.10 8.70 -10.21
CA TRP A 364 -8.46 8.39 -9.81
C TRP A 364 -8.59 6.92 -9.48
N LEU A 365 -9.51 6.62 -8.57
CA LEU A 365 -9.91 5.25 -8.33
C LEU A 365 -10.86 4.81 -9.46
N PRO A 366 -10.56 3.71 -10.17
CA PRO A 366 -11.41 3.19 -11.22
C PRO A 366 -12.86 2.97 -10.78
N ALA A 367 -13.82 3.34 -11.64
CA ALA A 367 -15.24 3.25 -11.33
C ALA A 367 -15.71 1.79 -11.10
N CYS A 368 -15.05 0.81 -11.71
CA CYS A 368 -15.36 -0.62 -11.57
C CYS A 368 -15.14 -1.15 -10.15
N LEU A 369 -14.29 -0.49 -9.35
CA LEU A 369 -14.10 -0.83 -7.94
C LEU A 369 -15.29 -0.40 -7.06
N ARG A 370 -16.20 0.46 -7.58
CA ARG A 370 -17.40 0.98 -6.89
C ARG A 370 -17.16 1.58 -5.51
N ALA A 371 -15.90 1.86 -5.16
CA ALA A 371 -15.50 2.57 -3.95
C ALA A 371 -15.52 4.10 -4.14
N CYS A 372 -15.81 4.57 -5.36
CA CYS A 372 -15.83 5.98 -5.78
C CYS A 372 -16.95 6.84 -5.16
N ASN A 373 -17.94 6.25 -4.48
CA ASN A 373 -18.93 7.02 -3.70
C ASN A 373 -18.40 7.47 -2.34
N VAL A 374 -17.15 7.14 -2.00
CA VAL A 374 -16.47 7.71 -0.84
C VAL A 374 -15.63 8.88 -1.37
N PRO A 375 -16.13 10.13 -1.34
CA PRO A 375 -15.36 11.33 -1.73
C PRO A 375 -14.10 11.54 -0.88
N THR A 376 -13.81 10.62 0.04
CA THR A 376 -12.83 10.67 1.12
C THR A 376 -11.91 9.46 1.14
N LEU A 377 -11.73 8.74 0.02
CA LEU A 377 -10.58 7.85 -0.08
C LEU A 377 -9.33 8.71 -0.29
N LEU A 378 -8.95 9.43 0.76
CA LEU A 378 -7.75 10.25 0.89
C LEU A 378 -6.54 9.35 1.07
N GLY A 379 -6.41 8.39 0.17
CA GLY A 379 -5.18 7.68 -0.05
C GLY A 379 -4.21 8.65 -0.69
N VAL A 380 -3.04 8.73 -0.11
CA VAL A 380 -1.89 9.26 -0.81
C VAL A 380 -1.26 8.08 -1.52
N SER A 381 -1.22 8.12 -2.84
CA SER A 381 -0.63 7.06 -3.64
C SER A 381 0.45 7.62 -4.55
N ASN A 382 1.30 6.73 -5.01
CA ASN A 382 2.36 7.00 -5.95
C ASN A 382 2.01 6.23 -7.22
N ALA A 383 1.95 6.91 -8.38
CA ALA A 383 1.65 6.27 -9.66
C ALA A 383 2.88 5.63 -10.35
N GLY A 384 4.05 5.68 -9.70
CA GLY A 384 5.33 5.34 -10.28
C GLY A 384 6.04 6.55 -10.90
N SER A 385 7.30 6.35 -11.29
CA SER A 385 8.09 7.40 -11.94
C SER A 385 7.62 7.61 -13.38
N CYS A 386 7.31 8.84 -13.74
CA CYS A 386 6.87 9.19 -15.09
C CYS A 386 7.28 10.61 -15.49
N ARG A 387 7.32 10.86 -16.79
CA ARG A 387 7.62 12.17 -17.36
C ARG A 387 6.42 12.68 -18.15
N LEU A 388 5.89 13.82 -17.74
CA LEU A 388 4.83 14.53 -18.44
C LEU A 388 5.42 15.72 -19.21
N VAL A 389 5.19 15.75 -20.51
CA VAL A 389 5.67 16.80 -21.42
C VAL A 389 4.48 17.44 -22.11
N VAL A 390 4.49 18.77 -22.24
CA VAL A 390 3.57 19.55 -23.07
C VAL A 390 4.37 20.23 -24.18
N TRP A 391 3.85 20.17 -25.40
CA TRP A 391 4.50 20.76 -26.56
C TRP A 391 3.99 22.18 -26.82
N ARG A 392 4.89 23.02 -27.33
CA ARG A 392 4.62 24.34 -27.88
C ARG A 392 4.84 24.32 -29.39
N GLY A 393 4.11 25.18 -30.07
CA GLY A 393 4.16 25.27 -31.52
C GLY A 393 5.39 26.00 -31.95
N PRO A 394 5.88 25.70 -33.16
CA PRO A 394 6.80 26.60 -33.82
C PRO A 394 6.13 27.97 -33.88
N GLN A 395 6.70 28.93 -33.17
CA GLN A 395 6.30 30.32 -33.32
C GLN A 395 6.52 30.62 -34.80
N ARG A 396 5.46 30.96 -35.54
CA ARG A 396 5.63 31.46 -36.91
C ARG A 396 6.59 32.64 -36.75
N ALA A 397 7.86 32.43 -37.10
CA ALA A 397 8.85 33.47 -37.12
C ALA A 397 8.19 34.56 -37.95
N GLY A 398 7.77 35.64 -37.28
CA GLY A 398 7.01 36.69 -37.93
C GLY A 398 7.81 37.02 -39.16
N THR A 399 7.21 36.79 -40.34
CA THR A 399 7.75 37.29 -41.58
C THR A 399 7.84 38.78 -41.34
N GLY A 400 9.01 39.25 -40.92
CA GLY A 400 9.29 40.66 -40.74
C GLY A 400 8.99 41.26 -42.10
N SER A 401 7.82 41.86 -42.21
CA SER A 401 7.49 42.77 -43.29
C SER A 401 8.51 43.89 -43.14
N GLU A 402 9.66 43.74 -43.79
CA GLU A 402 10.52 44.88 -44.08
C GLU A 402 9.63 45.92 -44.77
N PRO A 403 9.51 47.13 -44.20
CA PRO A 403 8.72 48.18 -44.83
C PRO A 403 9.42 48.63 -46.10
N GLY A 404 8.82 48.33 -47.25
CA GLY A 404 8.84 49.15 -48.45
C GLY A 404 10.20 49.47 -49.08
N GLY A 405 10.63 48.62 -50.01
CA GLY A 405 11.44 49.03 -51.15
C GLY A 405 10.56 49.08 -52.40
N ASP A 406 10.16 50.29 -52.78
CA ASP A 406 9.46 50.64 -54.02
C ASP A 406 10.24 50.17 -55.27
N GLY A 407 9.54 49.65 -56.28
CA GLY A 407 10.17 49.31 -57.57
C GLY A 407 9.26 48.49 -58.48
N GLY A 408 8.61 49.14 -59.44
CA GLY A 408 7.59 48.56 -60.31
C GLY A 408 8.09 47.58 -61.38
N GLY A 409 7.15 46.95 -62.08
CA GLY A 409 7.45 46.08 -63.22
C GLY A 409 6.27 45.24 -63.70
N GLU A 410 5.63 45.73 -64.75
CA GLU A 410 4.54 45.19 -65.57
C GLU A 410 4.51 43.68 -65.90
N ALA A 411 3.28 43.14 -65.83
CA ALA A 411 2.54 42.37 -66.84
C ALA A 411 3.25 41.47 -67.88
N ALA A 412 2.91 40.17 -67.86
CA ALA A 412 2.45 39.32 -68.98
C ALA A 412 2.22 37.89 -68.42
N GLY A 413 1.11 37.18 -68.61
CA GLY A 413 0.41 36.90 -69.87
C GLY A 413 0.94 35.57 -70.45
N GLY A 414 0.25 34.45 -70.22
CA GLY A 414 0.66 33.17 -70.81
C GLY A 414 -0.19 31.96 -70.43
N SER A 415 -1.34 31.81 -71.10
CA SER A 415 -2.09 30.56 -71.20
C SER A 415 -1.36 29.55 -72.08
N GLY A 416 -1.28 28.29 -71.65
CA GLY A 416 -0.77 27.19 -72.47
C GLY A 416 -1.31 25.83 -72.02
N SER A 417 -2.28 25.33 -72.76
CA SER A 417 -2.80 23.96 -72.70
C SER A 417 -2.07 23.09 -73.71
N ALA A 418 -1.55 21.92 -73.31
CA ALA A 418 -1.41 20.74 -74.19
C ALA A 418 -1.14 19.45 -73.39
N ALA A 419 -1.80 18.39 -73.85
CA ALA A 419 -1.79 17.03 -73.31
C ALA A 419 -0.48 16.26 -73.56
N GLY A 420 -0.23 15.25 -72.73
CA GLY A 420 0.86 14.28 -72.94
C GLY A 420 0.87 13.16 -71.90
N SER A 421 0.25 12.03 -72.23
CA SER A 421 0.32 10.77 -71.49
C SER A 421 1.77 10.26 -71.37
N LYS A 422 2.16 9.75 -70.19
CA LYS A 422 2.86 8.45 -70.03
C LYS A 422 3.02 8.07 -68.56
N SER A 423 2.75 6.80 -68.30
CA SER A 423 2.96 6.09 -67.05
C SER A 423 4.43 6.10 -66.63
N ALA A 424 4.67 6.36 -65.34
CA ALA A 424 5.94 6.10 -64.67
C ALA A 424 5.67 5.79 -63.19
N GLY A 425 6.35 4.76 -62.70
CA GLY A 425 6.10 4.10 -61.44
C GLY A 425 6.24 5.00 -60.21
N SER A 426 5.40 4.66 -59.23
CA SER A 426 5.41 5.16 -57.86
C SER A 426 6.78 4.90 -57.20
N SER A 427 7.67 5.88 -57.28
CA SER A 427 8.79 6.02 -56.37
C SER A 427 8.32 6.86 -55.19
N ILE A 428 7.92 6.19 -54.11
CA ILE A 428 7.79 6.80 -52.79
C ILE A 428 9.22 7.10 -52.31
N ARG A 429 9.81 8.19 -52.80
CA ARG A 429 10.76 8.95 -51.99
C ARG A 429 9.89 9.81 -51.09
N GLY A 430 9.83 9.45 -49.82
CA GLY A 430 9.28 10.31 -48.78
C GLY A 430 10.05 11.62 -48.76
N GLY A 431 9.55 12.60 -49.53
CA GLY A 431 9.77 14.01 -49.25
C GLY A 431 9.12 14.26 -47.90
N GLY A 432 9.88 14.08 -46.82
CA GLY A 432 9.48 14.47 -45.49
C GLY A 432 9.26 15.98 -45.52
N ALA A 433 8.02 16.39 -45.76
CA ALA A 433 7.56 17.73 -45.44
C ALA A 433 8.02 17.99 -44.00
N GLY A 434 9.01 18.88 -43.84
CA GLY A 434 9.72 19.06 -42.59
C GLY A 434 8.72 19.31 -41.48
N ARG A 435 8.45 18.29 -40.67
CA ARG A 435 7.73 18.45 -39.41
C ARG A 435 8.57 19.42 -38.60
N GLN A 436 8.13 20.67 -38.57
CA GLN A 436 8.75 21.70 -37.75
C GLN A 436 8.88 21.13 -36.34
N ALA A 437 10.11 21.11 -35.83
CA ALA A 437 10.40 20.52 -34.53
C ALA A 437 9.53 21.19 -33.48
N ARG A 438 8.75 20.40 -32.74
CA ARG A 438 7.92 20.90 -31.63
C ARG A 438 8.86 21.26 -30.48
N GLU A 439 8.63 22.42 -29.86
CA GLU A 439 9.39 22.86 -28.70
C GLU A 439 8.76 22.30 -27.42
N VAL A 440 9.56 21.90 -26.43
CA VAL A 440 9.05 21.48 -25.11
C VAL A 440 8.63 22.73 -24.35
N ALA A 441 7.32 22.91 -24.14
CA ALA A 441 6.80 24.04 -23.37
C ALA A 441 6.91 23.82 -21.86
N TYR A 442 6.66 22.58 -21.44
CA TYR A 442 6.70 22.16 -20.05
C TYR A 442 7.12 20.70 -20.00
N SER A 443 7.98 20.36 -19.04
CA SER A 443 8.38 18.98 -18.75
C SER A 443 8.49 18.85 -17.25
N TYR A 444 7.78 17.87 -16.68
CA TYR A 444 7.87 17.52 -15.27
C TYR A 444 8.11 16.02 -15.13
N GLN A 445 9.09 15.68 -14.30
CA GLN A 445 9.40 14.31 -13.96
C GLN A 445 8.86 14.04 -12.56
N TYR A 446 7.85 13.18 -12.49
CA TYR A 446 7.35 12.65 -11.24
C TYR A 446 8.25 11.48 -10.83
N HIS A 447 8.69 11.52 -9.59
CA HIS A 447 9.41 10.43 -8.97
C HIS A 447 8.42 9.63 -8.13
N GLY A 448 8.31 8.33 -8.39
CA GLY A 448 7.80 7.45 -7.34
C GLY A 448 8.70 7.56 -6.10
N GLU A 449 8.41 7.02 -4.94
CA GLU A 449 9.17 7.28 -3.69
C GLU A 449 9.12 8.70 -3.13
N ARG A 450 9.04 9.76 -3.95
CA ARG A 450 9.02 11.16 -3.45
C ARG A 450 7.71 11.88 -3.72
N ASP A 451 7.10 11.66 -4.87
CA ASP A 451 5.88 12.34 -5.27
C ASP A 451 4.64 11.51 -4.91
N PHE A 452 3.86 12.11 -4.03
CA PHE A 452 2.72 11.49 -3.36
C PHE A 452 1.46 12.27 -3.70
N TRP A 453 0.53 11.60 -4.36
CA TRP A 453 -0.63 12.23 -4.98
C TRP A 453 -1.89 11.84 -4.20
N PRO A 454 -2.69 12.82 -3.74
CA PRO A 454 -4.00 12.50 -3.21
C PRO A 454 -4.87 11.96 -4.34
N VAL A 455 -5.45 10.78 -4.14
CA VAL A 455 -6.41 10.20 -5.09
C VAL A 455 -7.60 11.15 -5.25
N GLY A 456 -8.00 11.43 -6.49
CA GLY A 456 -9.04 12.41 -6.86
C GLY A 456 -8.52 13.83 -7.07
N SER A 457 -7.26 14.12 -6.73
CA SER A 457 -6.63 15.43 -6.97
C SER A 457 -5.52 15.36 -8.03
N GLY A 458 -5.26 16.48 -8.70
CA GLY A 458 -4.13 16.61 -9.62
C GLY A 458 -2.85 17.01 -8.87
N TYR A 459 -1.71 16.43 -9.25
CA TYR A 459 -0.40 16.88 -8.82
C TYR A 459 0.35 17.47 -10.02
N GLY A 460 0.95 18.65 -9.87
CA GLY A 460 1.53 19.39 -10.99
C GLY A 460 1.76 20.86 -10.65
N ALA A 461 2.11 21.67 -11.66
CA ALA A 461 2.40 23.09 -11.50
C ALA A 461 1.22 23.94 -11.98
N SER A 462 0.74 24.85 -11.12
CA SER A 462 -0.41 25.74 -11.40
C SER A 462 -0.17 26.77 -12.48
N ARG A 463 1.10 27.05 -12.83
CA ARG A 463 1.50 28.00 -13.88
C ARG A 463 2.46 27.36 -14.90
N ALA A 464 2.22 26.08 -15.22
CA ALA A 464 3.04 25.32 -16.15
C ALA A 464 3.05 25.92 -17.57
N LEU A 465 1.94 26.52 -17.99
CA LEU A 465 1.77 27.11 -19.32
C LEU A 465 1.47 28.61 -19.18
N PRO A 466 2.48 29.49 -19.26
CA PRO A 466 2.25 30.94 -19.24
C PRO A 466 1.36 31.34 -20.43
N LEU A 467 0.20 31.91 -20.13
CA LEU A 467 -0.73 32.36 -21.16
C LEU A 467 -0.32 33.74 -21.66
N LEU A 468 -0.62 34.06 -22.93
CA LEU A 468 -0.40 35.42 -23.41
C LEU A 468 -1.19 36.42 -22.53
N PRO A 469 -0.63 37.62 -22.26
CA PRO A 469 -1.32 38.63 -21.47
C PRO A 469 -2.67 38.94 -22.11
N ALA A 470 -3.68 39.19 -21.27
CA ALA A 470 -4.97 39.65 -21.77
C ALA A 470 -4.75 40.94 -22.56
N PRO A 471 -5.41 41.12 -23.73
CA PRO A 471 -5.32 42.38 -24.46
C PRO A 471 -5.73 43.50 -23.51
N THR A 472 -4.87 44.52 -23.39
CA THR A 472 -5.16 45.66 -22.53
C THR A 472 -6.48 46.29 -22.97
N ALA A 473 -7.31 46.71 -22.03
CA ALA A 473 -8.68 47.18 -22.31
C ALA A 473 -8.76 48.24 -23.43
N GLY A 474 -7.69 49.03 -23.63
CA GLY A 474 -7.59 50.00 -24.72
C GLY A 474 -7.40 49.40 -26.12
N ALA A 475 -6.67 48.29 -26.27
CA ALA A 475 -6.50 47.61 -27.56
C ALA A 475 -7.75 46.82 -27.96
N ALA A 476 -8.40 46.17 -26.98
CA ALA A 476 -9.66 45.46 -27.22
C ALA A 476 -10.82 46.41 -27.57
N ALA A 477 -10.86 47.60 -26.97
CA ALA A 477 -11.85 48.63 -27.31
C ALA A 477 -11.65 49.20 -28.72
N ALA A 478 -10.40 49.28 -29.21
CA ALA A 478 -10.09 49.73 -30.57
C ALA A 478 -10.52 48.71 -31.63
N GLU A 479 -10.26 47.41 -31.43
CA GLU A 479 -10.75 46.35 -32.34
C GLU A 479 -12.28 46.21 -32.31
N ALA A 480 -12.91 46.37 -31.13
CA ALA A 480 -14.37 46.32 -31.00
C ALA A 480 -15.07 47.51 -31.70
N ALA A 481 -14.38 48.64 -31.88
CA ALA A 481 -14.92 49.82 -32.55
C ALA A 481 -14.97 49.68 -34.09
N GLU A 482 -14.24 48.73 -34.69
CA GLU A 482 -14.11 48.59 -36.14
C GLU A 482 -15.08 47.60 -36.81
N GLY A 483 -16.18 47.22 -36.13
CA GLY A 483 -17.35 46.61 -36.78
C GLY A 483 -17.46 45.09 -36.75
N ALA A 484 -16.68 44.39 -35.92
CA ALA A 484 -16.84 42.96 -35.70
C ALA A 484 -17.96 42.68 -34.68
N ALA A 485 -19.08 42.11 -35.15
CA ALA A 485 -20.19 41.65 -34.32
C ALA A 485 -19.69 40.79 -33.14
N ALA A 486 -19.99 41.23 -31.91
CA ALA A 486 -19.79 40.57 -30.61
C ALA A 486 -19.12 39.20 -30.67
N ALA A 487 -17.79 39.16 -30.87
CA ALA A 487 -17.04 37.92 -30.77
C ALA A 487 -17.26 37.36 -29.36
N ALA A 488 -17.72 36.11 -29.27
CA ALA A 488 -18.05 35.49 -28.00
C ALA A 488 -16.82 35.57 -27.06
N PRO A 489 -17.00 35.91 -25.76
CA PRO A 489 -15.90 36.09 -24.80
C PRO A 489 -14.98 34.86 -24.69
N SER A 490 -15.45 33.67 -25.07
CA SER A 490 -14.65 32.45 -25.20
C SER A 490 -13.53 32.55 -26.25
N SER A 491 -13.73 33.26 -27.36
CA SER A 491 -12.73 33.40 -28.43
C SER A 491 -11.50 34.21 -27.98
N LEU A 492 -11.71 35.22 -27.14
CA LEU A 492 -10.62 36.05 -26.60
C LEU A 492 -9.78 35.30 -25.57
N LEU A 493 -10.38 34.34 -24.85
CA LEU A 493 -9.64 33.51 -23.90
C LEU A 493 -8.79 32.47 -24.63
N LEU A 494 -9.28 31.89 -25.72
CA LEU A 494 -8.52 30.94 -26.53
C LEU A 494 -7.30 31.52 -27.23
N SER A 495 -7.36 32.80 -27.64
CA SER A 495 -6.20 33.45 -28.26
C SER A 495 -4.99 33.45 -27.32
N ARG A 496 -5.22 33.44 -26.00
CA ARG A 496 -4.16 33.32 -24.98
C ARG A 496 -3.46 31.96 -25.00
N TRP A 497 -4.12 30.93 -25.53
CA TRP A 497 -3.60 29.56 -25.69
C TRP A 497 -2.98 29.30 -27.06
N ALA A 498 -3.04 30.27 -27.98
CA ALA A 498 -2.54 30.11 -29.35
C ALA A 498 -1.10 29.52 -29.46
N PRO A 499 -0.14 29.82 -28.55
CA PRO A 499 1.19 29.21 -28.61
C PRO A 499 1.20 27.69 -28.40
N TYR A 500 0.18 27.13 -27.75
CA TYR A 500 0.07 25.71 -27.37
C TYR A 500 -0.91 24.92 -28.23
N LEU A 501 -1.70 25.62 -29.07
CA LEU A 501 -2.68 24.99 -29.94
C LEU A 501 -2.04 24.60 -31.28
N HIS A 502 -1.96 23.30 -31.55
CA HIS A 502 -1.54 22.74 -32.83
C HIS A 502 -2.66 21.90 -33.41
N GLU A 503 -3.07 22.22 -34.63
CA GLU A 503 -4.18 21.52 -35.29
C GLU A 503 -5.46 21.53 -34.43
N GLY A 504 -5.69 22.63 -33.70
CA GLY A 504 -6.81 22.78 -32.78
C GLY A 504 -6.72 21.88 -31.54
N ARG A 505 -5.51 21.52 -31.09
CA ARG A 505 -5.30 20.70 -29.89
C ARG A 505 -4.09 21.16 -29.09
N ILE A 506 -4.19 21.10 -27.77
CA ILE A 506 -3.03 21.12 -26.89
C ILE A 506 -2.54 19.69 -26.81
N SER A 507 -1.26 19.43 -27.10
CA SER A 507 -0.72 18.07 -27.13
C SER A 507 0.52 17.94 -26.26
N GLY A 508 0.72 16.73 -25.76
CA GLY A 508 1.83 16.38 -24.90
C GLY A 508 2.21 14.91 -25.03
N THR A 509 3.18 14.48 -24.26
CA THR A 509 3.52 13.08 -24.09
C THR A 509 3.60 12.72 -22.61
N LEU A 510 3.28 11.47 -22.28
CA LEU A 510 3.48 10.88 -20.97
C LEU A 510 4.31 9.61 -21.16
N GLU A 511 5.39 9.47 -20.41
CA GLU A 511 6.31 8.33 -20.50
C GLU A 511 6.53 7.75 -19.10
N TRP A 512 6.40 6.43 -18.96
CA TRP A 512 6.76 5.73 -17.73
C TRP A 512 8.26 5.49 -17.69
N LEU A 513 8.91 5.94 -16.62
CA LEU A 513 10.35 5.82 -16.45
C LEU A 513 10.66 4.54 -15.68
N GLY A 514 11.60 3.75 -16.20
CA GLY A 514 12.10 2.57 -15.50
C GLY A 514 12.87 2.95 -14.22
N PRO A 515 13.09 1.99 -13.30
CA PRO A 515 13.79 2.23 -12.03
C PRO A 515 15.18 2.86 -12.22
N GLN A 516 15.89 2.53 -13.31
CA GLN A 516 17.22 3.08 -13.61
C GLN A 516 17.19 4.55 -14.07
N GLY A 517 16.09 5.01 -14.67
CA GLY A 517 15.94 6.40 -15.11
C GLY A 517 15.76 7.40 -13.97
N ALA A 518 15.46 6.92 -12.75
CA ALA A 518 15.29 7.77 -11.57
C ALA A 518 16.61 8.26 -10.96
N ALA A 519 17.75 7.60 -11.25
CA ALA A 519 19.03 7.88 -10.63
C ALA A 519 19.87 8.96 -11.34
N GLN A 520 19.52 9.35 -12.57
CA GLN A 520 20.25 10.38 -13.33
C GLN A 520 19.61 11.76 -13.15
N GLY A 521 20.16 12.56 -12.24
CA GLY A 521 20.04 14.02 -12.29
C GLY A 521 19.51 14.71 -11.03
N TYR A 522 20.38 14.91 -10.04
CA TYR A 522 20.31 16.07 -9.13
C TYR A 522 21.73 16.47 -8.69
N PRO A 523 22.19 17.71 -8.97
CA PRO A 523 23.36 18.26 -8.32
C PRO A 523 22.96 18.83 -6.94
N GLY A 524 23.51 18.22 -5.89
CA GLY A 524 23.85 18.74 -4.55
C GLY A 524 22.90 19.69 -3.80
N ASP A 525 22.50 19.28 -2.59
CA ASP A 525 22.33 20.16 -1.42
C ASP A 525 22.67 19.38 -0.14
N ASP A 526 23.96 19.36 0.21
CA ASP A 526 24.47 18.88 1.50
C ASP A 526 24.37 20.02 2.53
N LEU A 527 23.29 20.04 3.31
CA LEU A 527 23.22 20.77 4.57
C LEU A 527 23.24 19.76 5.71
N THR A 528 24.39 19.64 6.37
CA THR A 528 24.64 18.64 7.40
C THR A 528 23.89 18.96 8.71
N ALA A 529 22.98 18.07 9.10
CA ALA A 529 22.21 18.06 10.34
C ALA A 529 23.05 17.94 11.65
N SER A 530 24.37 18.04 11.56
CA SER A 530 25.31 17.94 12.67
C SER A 530 25.48 19.28 13.40
N ALA A 531 25.52 20.41 12.68
CA ALA A 531 25.75 21.72 13.29
C ALA A 531 24.60 22.21 14.19
N LEU A 532 23.36 21.79 13.91
CA LEU A 532 22.18 22.12 14.72
C LEU A 532 22.10 21.29 16.02
N ARG A 533 22.67 20.08 15.99
CA ARG A 533 22.63 19.12 17.09
C ARG A 533 23.60 19.52 18.21
N ASP A 534 24.78 19.99 17.84
CA ASP A 534 25.82 20.39 18.81
C ASP A 534 25.46 21.70 19.53
N SER A 535 24.78 22.64 18.85
CA SER A 535 24.35 23.92 19.45
C SER A 535 23.24 23.76 20.51
N LEU A 536 22.33 22.80 20.32
CA LEU A 536 21.24 22.52 21.27
C LEU A 536 21.72 21.74 22.50
N GLN A 537 22.73 20.89 22.35
CA GLN A 537 23.29 20.10 23.44
C GLN A 537 24.10 20.97 24.43
N THR A 538 24.85 21.95 23.93
CA THR A 538 25.59 22.92 24.78
C THR A 538 24.65 23.85 25.57
N ALA A 539 23.52 24.26 25.00
CA ALA A 539 22.53 25.10 25.67
C ALA A 539 21.76 24.36 26.80
N CYS A 540 21.54 23.05 26.65
CA CYS A 540 20.86 22.23 27.65
C CYS A 540 21.77 21.87 28.84
N GLN A 541 23.07 21.65 28.61
CA GLN A 541 24.02 21.33 29.69
C GLN A 541 24.33 22.55 30.58
N ALA A 542 24.35 23.76 30.02
CA ALA A 542 24.50 25.01 30.78
C ALA A 542 23.34 25.28 31.76
N ARG A 543 22.12 24.81 31.43
CA ARG A 543 20.91 24.99 32.25
C ARG A 543 20.77 24.01 33.42
N LEU A 544 21.37 22.82 33.30
CA LEU A 544 21.33 21.79 34.36
C LEU A 544 22.28 22.07 35.52
N ALA A 545 23.33 22.88 35.31
CA ALA A 545 24.30 23.23 36.34
C ALA A 545 23.77 24.21 37.40
N THR A 546 22.70 24.96 37.10
CA THR A 546 22.19 26.04 37.97
C THR A 546 21.23 25.55 39.07
N TYR A 547 20.74 24.30 39.00
CA TYR A 547 19.65 23.82 39.86
C TYR A 547 20.08 22.97 41.08
N ARG A 548 21.38 22.84 41.36
CA ARG A 548 21.89 22.09 42.53
C ARG A 548 22.31 23.05 43.66
N GLY A 549 21.34 23.53 44.45
CA GLY A 549 21.58 24.31 45.66
C GLY A 549 20.45 24.08 46.68
N THR A 550 20.84 23.79 47.92
CA THR A 550 20.09 23.17 49.02
C THR A 550 18.79 23.85 49.46
N ALA A 551 17.78 23.01 49.77
CA ALA A 551 16.48 23.38 50.31
C ALA A 551 16.47 23.38 51.85
N THR A 552 16.29 24.55 52.45
CA THR A 552 15.66 24.72 53.76
C THR A 552 15.26 26.19 53.92
N GLU A 553 13.96 26.44 54.16
CA GLU A 553 13.26 27.71 54.47
C GLU A 553 12.37 28.27 53.34
N LEU A 554 11.06 28.03 53.49
CA LEU A 554 9.99 28.57 52.65
C LEU A 554 9.74 30.05 52.97
N ARG A 555 10.10 30.94 52.05
CA ARG A 555 9.69 32.36 52.03
C ARG A 555 8.42 32.58 51.18
N PRO A 556 7.70 33.71 51.35
CA PRO A 556 6.50 34.03 50.59
C PRO A 556 6.80 34.15 49.09
N PHE A 557 5.83 33.72 48.28
CA PHE A 557 5.88 33.55 46.83
C PHE A 557 6.43 34.79 46.09
N ASP A 558 7.56 34.63 45.39
CA ASP A 558 8.18 35.68 44.56
C ASP A 558 7.53 35.70 43.16
N PRO A 559 6.84 36.78 42.76
CA PRO A 559 6.22 36.90 41.43
C PRO A 559 7.23 36.96 40.27
N SER A 560 8.53 37.00 40.54
CA SER A 560 9.59 36.96 39.52
C SER A 560 9.99 35.53 39.07
N LEU A 561 9.51 34.49 39.75
CA LEU A 561 9.78 33.10 39.33
C LEU A 561 9.03 32.76 38.03
N PRO A 562 9.68 32.06 37.08
CA PRO A 562 9.04 31.67 35.83
C PRO A 562 7.82 30.78 36.12
N ARG A 563 6.66 31.18 35.61
CA ARG A 563 5.41 30.41 35.74
C ARG A 563 5.59 29.07 35.06
N VAL A 564 5.78 28.01 35.84
CA VAL A 564 5.77 26.64 35.33
C VAL A 564 4.36 26.36 34.81
N PRO A 565 4.18 25.94 33.55
CA PRO A 565 2.87 25.60 33.02
C PRO A 565 2.20 24.53 33.87
N LEU A 566 0.87 24.61 34.05
CA LEU A 566 0.11 23.62 34.83
C LEU A 566 0.41 22.18 34.39
N GLY A 567 0.53 21.93 33.08
CA GLY A 567 0.86 20.60 32.55
C GLY A 567 2.23 20.06 32.97
N GLU A 568 3.22 20.93 33.18
CA GLU A 568 4.55 20.54 33.67
C GLU A 568 4.54 20.24 35.18
N LEU A 569 3.74 21.01 35.95
CA LEU A 569 3.48 20.71 37.36
C LEU A 569 2.72 19.39 37.54
N MET A 570 1.72 19.14 36.70
CA MET A 570 0.96 17.89 36.71
C MET A 570 1.84 16.72 36.28
N ALA A 571 2.68 16.87 35.25
CA ALA A 571 3.64 15.83 34.84
C ALA A 571 4.72 15.55 35.90
N TRP A 572 5.02 16.52 36.78
CA TRP A 572 5.85 16.28 37.95
C TRP A 572 5.12 15.49 39.04
N ALA A 573 3.85 15.79 39.29
CA ALA A 573 3.02 15.06 40.26
C ALA A 573 2.67 13.63 39.80
N PHE A 574 2.53 13.44 38.49
CA PHE A 574 2.24 12.17 37.82
C PHE A 574 3.43 11.81 36.92
N PRO A 575 4.46 11.11 37.46
CA PRO A 575 5.78 11.01 36.83
C PRO A 575 5.75 10.32 35.46
N ASP A 576 4.91 9.28 35.32
CA ASP A 576 4.69 8.57 34.06
C ASP A 576 3.36 7.81 34.08
N VAL A 577 2.79 7.60 32.89
CA VAL A 577 1.47 6.97 32.71
C VAL A 577 1.40 5.54 33.26
N PRO A 578 2.35 4.61 32.95
CA PRO A 578 2.35 3.26 33.52
C PRO A 578 2.27 3.24 35.05
N SER A 579 3.06 4.10 35.72
CA SER A 579 3.08 4.19 37.19
C SER A 579 1.77 4.65 37.78
N VAL A 580 1.10 5.59 37.11
CA VAL A 580 -0.21 6.09 37.56
C VAL A 580 -1.24 4.98 37.49
N LEU A 581 -1.24 4.21 36.40
CA LEU A 581 -2.22 3.14 36.19
C LEU A 581 -1.93 1.86 36.97
N SER A 582 -0.66 1.58 37.29
CA SER A 582 -0.28 0.38 38.07
C SER A 582 -0.45 0.59 39.59
N ASN A 583 -0.67 1.83 40.05
CA ASN A 583 -0.82 2.15 41.46
C ASN A 583 -2.25 2.61 41.78
N MET A 584 -2.97 1.84 42.59
CA MET A 584 -4.36 2.14 42.98
C MET A 584 -4.54 3.51 43.64
N ARG A 585 -3.57 3.99 44.42
CA ARG A 585 -3.64 5.33 45.03
C ARG A 585 -3.49 6.41 43.97
N SER A 586 -2.57 6.24 43.03
CA SER A 586 -2.39 7.17 41.92
C SER A 586 -3.61 7.20 40.99
N LYS A 587 -4.23 6.04 40.70
CA LYS A 587 -5.52 5.95 40.00
C LYS A 587 -6.62 6.73 40.73
N ALA A 588 -6.77 6.53 42.04
CA ALA A 588 -7.75 7.27 42.85
C ALA A 588 -7.49 8.79 42.85
N HIS A 589 -6.22 9.21 42.90
CA HIS A 589 -5.87 10.62 42.77
C HIS A 589 -6.17 11.17 41.37
N LEU A 590 -5.89 10.40 40.31
CA LEU A 590 -6.22 10.75 38.93
C LEU A 590 -7.73 10.93 38.74
N ALA A 591 -8.55 10.07 39.34
CA ALA A 591 -10.01 10.18 39.31
C ALA A 591 -10.55 11.47 39.95
N GLY A 592 -9.76 12.15 40.80
CA GLY A 592 -10.12 13.47 41.35
C GLY A 592 -9.62 14.66 40.52
N VAL A 593 -8.87 14.43 39.43
CA VAL A 593 -8.28 15.49 38.61
C VAL A 593 -9.35 16.15 37.74
N SER A 594 -9.42 17.49 37.79
CA SER A 594 -10.34 18.25 36.94
C SER A 594 -10.03 18.08 35.45
N THR A 595 -11.04 18.24 34.59
CA THR A 595 -10.87 18.19 33.12
C THR A 595 -9.74 19.07 32.61
N THR A 596 -9.66 20.33 33.07
CA THR A 596 -8.62 21.28 32.63
C THR A 596 -7.23 20.83 33.06
N SER A 597 -7.11 20.26 34.25
CA SER A 597 -5.85 19.71 34.76
C SER A 597 -5.42 18.47 33.98
N LEU A 598 -6.37 17.60 33.60
CA LEU A 598 -6.10 16.44 32.76
C LEU A 598 -5.71 16.85 31.33
N GLU A 599 -6.41 17.80 30.72
CA GLU A 599 -6.06 18.34 29.40
C GLU A 599 -4.66 18.95 29.41
N ALA A 600 -4.30 19.68 30.46
CA ALA A 600 -2.96 20.23 30.64
C ALA A 600 -1.89 19.13 30.82
N LEU A 601 -2.20 18.08 31.57
CA LEU A 601 -1.32 16.91 31.76
C LEU A 601 -1.10 16.17 30.43
N LEU A 602 -2.18 15.85 29.70
CA LEU A 602 -2.11 15.20 28.40
C LEU A 602 -1.44 16.10 27.34
N SER A 603 -1.52 17.42 27.44
CA SER A 603 -0.82 18.32 26.52
C SER A 603 0.66 18.51 26.87
N SER A 604 1.09 18.11 28.06
CA SER A 604 2.47 18.29 28.54
C SER A 604 3.49 17.53 27.69
N LYS A 605 4.61 18.17 27.42
CA LYS A 605 5.74 17.54 26.72
C LYS A 605 6.57 16.68 27.65
N SER A 606 6.52 16.93 28.96
CA SER A 606 7.27 16.15 29.95
C SER A 606 6.49 14.97 30.53
N PHE A 607 5.19 14.85 30.24
CA PHE A 607 4.41 13.71 30.70
C PHE A 607 4.85 12.46 29.96
N ALA A 608 5.47 11.55 30.70
CA ALA A 608 6.21 10.44 30.13
C ALA A 608 5.32 9.20 29.95
N THR A 609 5.48 8.49 28.83
CA THR A 609 4.70 7.28 28.54
C THR A 609 5.53 6.31 27.71
N ASP A 610 5.27 5.02 27.87
CA ASP A 610 5.88 3.95 27.09
C ASP A 610 5.27 3.85 25.68
N ASN A 611 3.95 4.03 25.59
CA ASN A 611 3.19 4.12 24.34
C ASN A 611 2.01 5.09 24.53
N GLU A 612 1.50 5.70 23.45
CA GLU A 612 0.25 6.46 23.52
C GLU A 612 -0.98 5.58 23.80
N ALA A 613 -0.90 4.27 23.56
CA ALA A 613 -1.92 3.31 23.96
C ALA A 613 -2.17 3.36 25.48
N THR A 614 -1.12 3.54 26.27
CA THR A 614 -1.20 3.70 27.73
C THR A 614 -1.83 5.03 28.11
N VAL A 615 -1.58 6.10 27.32
CA VAL A 615 -2.22 7.42 27.51
C VAL A 615 -3.72 7.33 27.23
N LEU A 616 -4.10 6.62 26.16
CA LEU A 616 -5.49 6.36 25.81
C LEU A 616 -6.20 5.58 26.92
N LEU A 617 -5.53 4.59 27.48
CA LEU A 617 -6.02 3.84 28.63
C LEU A 617 -6.18 4.72 29.87
N LEU A 618 -5.24 5.63 30.14
CA LEU A 618 -5.36 6.61 31.22
C LEU A 618 -6.58 7.50 31.05
N LEU A 619 -6.85 7.94 29.82
CA LEU A 619 -8.05 8.70 29.51
C LEU A 619 -9.32 7.85 29.71
N ALA A 620 -9.32 6.59 29.27
CA ALA A 620 -10.45 5.68 29.45
C ALA A 620 -10.78 5.44 30.94
N GLU A 621 -9.75 5.22 31.77
CA GLU A 621 -9.90 5.07 33.23
C GLU A 621 -10.45 6.33 33.90
N TRP A 622 -10.00 7.51 33.46
CA TRP A 622 -10.55 8.76 33.97
C TRP A 622 -12.00 8.96 33.52
N LEU A 623 -12.33 8.64 32.27
CA LEU A 623 -13.69 8.71 31.73
C LEU A 623 -14.63 7.74 32.45
N SER A 624 -14.20 6.51 32.75
CA SER A 624 -15.02 5.52 33.46
C SER A 624 -15.31 5.95 34.91
N SER A 625 -14.39 6.67 35.54
CA SER A 625 -14.53 7.20 36.90
C SER A 625 -15.46 8.42 36.98
N HIS A 626 -15.66 9.13 35.87
CA HIS A 626 -16.50 10.32 35.82
C HIS A 626 -17.84 9.99 35.14
N GLN A 627 -18.89 9.83 35.95
CA GLN A 627 -20.26 9.82 35.42
C GLN A 627 -20.60 11.23 34.95
N PHE A 628 -20.47 11.47 33.64
CA PHE A 628 -20.85 12.74 33.06
C PHE A 628 -22.38 12.85 32.90
N GLN A 629 -22.86 14.09 32.68
CA GLN A 629 -24.24 14.34 32.28
C GLN A 629 -24.35 14.50 30.75
N PRO A 630 -25.33 13.84 30.10
CA PRO A 630 -25.42 13.79 28.63
C PRO A 630 -25.47 15.20 28.00
N GLY A 631 -24.61 15.45 27.02
CA GLY A 631 -24.53 16.70 26.24
C GLY A 631 -23.30 17.59 26.52
N THR A 632 -22.91 17.78 27.77
CA THR A 632 -21.63 18.46 28.12
C THR A 632 -20.41 17.57 27.93
N GLU A 633 -20.63 16.26 27.91
CA GLU A 633 -19.58 15.23 27.84
C GLU A 633 -18.86 15.24 26.51
N ASP A 634 -19.58 15.36 25.40
CA ASP A 634 -18.99 15.15 24.08
C ASP A 634 -17.96 16.21 23.75
N ALA A 635 -18.20 17.46 24.16
CA ALA A 635 -17.23 18.54 23.98
C ALA A 635 -15.98 18.38 24.88
N VAL A 636 -16.14 17.92 26.12
CA VAL A 636 -15.02 17.63 27.03
C VAL A 636 -14.22 16.44 26.52
N ARG A 637 -14.91 15.36 26.17
CA ARG A 637 -14.35 14.11 25.67
C ARG A 637 -13.61 14.36 24.36
N ASP A 638 -14.20 15.12 23.45
CA ASP A 638 -13.54 15.53 22.21
C ASP A 638 -12.25 16.28 22.52
N ARG A 639 -12.30 17.37 23.31
CA ARG A 639 -11.07 18.10 23.71
C ARG A 639 -9.99 17.21 24.30
N LEU A 640 -10.32 16.25 25.17
CA LEU A 640 -9.34 15.34 25.76
C LEU A 640 -8.81 14.30 24.74
N CYS A 641 -9.67 13.74 23.88
CA CYS A 641 -9.27 12.82 22.81
C CYS A 641 -8.35 13.50 21.79
N ARG A 642 -8.50 14.82 21.60
CA ARG A 642 -7.58 15.63 20.78
C ARG A 642 -6.16 15.64 21.32
N CYS A 643 -5.93 15.39 22.62
CA CYS A 643 -4.59 15.36 23.21
C CYS A 643 -3.83 14.03 22.99
N ILE A 644 -4.48 12.99 22.45
CA ILE A 644 -3.84 11.70 22.16
C ILE A 644 -3.07 11.78 20.85
N ARG A 645 -1.80 11.30 20.83
CA ARG A 645 -0.97 11.32 19.60
C ARG A 645 -1.19 10.04 18.81
N LEU A 646 -2.22 10.06 17.96
CA LEU A 646 -2.68 8.87 17.25
C LEU A 646 -1.60 8.23 16.34
N ASP A 647 -0.66 9.03 15.84
CA ASP A 647 0.48 8.54 15.04
C ASP A 647 1.50 7.70 15.83
N ARG A 648 1.40 7.70 17.17
CA ARG A 648 2.26 6.95 18.09
C ARG A 648 1.54 5.82 18.82
N LEU A 649 0.27 5.56 18.50
CA LEU A 649 -0.43 4.36 18.97
C LEU A 649 0.25 3.11 18.42
N SER A 650 0.26 2.03 19.20
CA SER A 650 0.65 0.71 18.70
C SER A 650 -0.29 0.26 17.57
N SER A 651 0.19 -0.59 16.66
CA SER A 651 -0.64 -1.13 15.58
C SER A 651 -1.87 -1.89 16.12
N ALA A 652 -1.72 -2.62 17.23
CA ALA A 652 -2.84 -3.29 17.91
C ALA A 652 -3.93 -2.30 18.33
N TYR A 653 -3.54 -1.15 18.88
CA TYR A 653 -4.48 -0.11 19.27
C TYR A 653 -5.07 0.63 18.08
N LEU A 654 -4.23 1.03 17.13
CA LEU A 654 -4.65 1.80 15.98
C LEU A 654 -5.60 0.99 15.08
N PHE A 655 -5.27 -0.25 14.73
CA PHE A 655 -6.08 -1.07 13.82
C PHE A 655 -7.17 -1.88 14.55
N GLY A 656 -6.97 -2.18 15.83
CA GLY A 656 -7.81 -3.10 16.58
C GLY A 656 -8.73 -2.42 17.59
N VAL A 657 -8.17 -1.72 18.57
CA VAL A 657 -8.92 -1.18 19.71
C VAL A 657 -9.66 0.10 19.35
N LEU A 658 -9.00 1.07 18.71
CA LEU A 658 -9.53 2.41 18.45
C LEU A 658 -10.87 2.41 17.68
N PRO A 659 -11.08 1.57 16.65
CA PRO A 659 -12.38 1.46 15.97
C PRO A 659 -13.53 0.93 16.83
N LEU A 660 -13.21 0.30 17.97
CA LEU A 660 -14.17 -0.32 18.87
C LEU A 660 -14.51 0.57 20.07
N LEU A 661 -13.88 1.74 20.22
CA LEU A 661 -14.14 2.66 21.32
C LEU A 661 -15.32 3.58 20.95
N PRO A 662 -16.54 3.33 21.47
CA PRO A 662 -17.72 4.10 21.07
C PRO A 662 -17.64 5.57 21.50
N TRP A 663 -16.80 5.85 22.50
CA TRP A 663 -16.61 7.18 23.07
C TRP A 663 -15.52 7.98 22.34
N PHE A 664 -14.67 7.36 21.52
CA PHE A 664 -13.61 8.09 20.83
C PHE A 664 -14.19 8.82 19.59
N PRO A 665 -14.00 10.14 19.43
CA PRO A 665 -14.64 10.95 18.38
C PRO A 665 -13.91 10.80 17.03
N LEU A 666 -13.80 9.57 16.53
CA LEU A 666 -13.13 9.27 15.27
C LEU A 666 -14.12 8.57 14.35
N THR A 667 -14.47 9.22 13.26
CA THR A 667 -15.33 8.60 12.25
C THR A 667 -14.58 7.45 11.56
N PRO A 668 -15.29 6.43 11.04
CA PRO A 668 -14.65 5.36 10.26
C PRO A 668 -13.90 5.85 9.01
N ALA A 669 -14.22 7.05 8.50
CA ALA A 669 -13.47 7.67 7.41
C ALA A 669 -12.13 8.22 7.92
N GLU A 670 -12.13 9.01 9.00
CA GLU A 670 -10.91 9.57 9.59
C GLU A 670 -9.97 8.48 10.08
N HIS A 671 -10.50 7.41 10.69
CA HIS A 671 -9.73 6.25 11.12
C HIS A 671 -8.95 5.60 9.96
N ARG A 672 -9.60 5.40 8.81
CA ARG A 672 -8.94 4.83 7.62
C ARG A 672 -7.83 5.73 7.08
N VAL A 673 -8.08 7.04 7.03
CA VAL A 673 -7.07 8.00 6.56
C VAL A 673 -5.89 8.05 7.53
N LEU A 674 -6.15 7.99 8.83
CA LEU A 674 -5.11 7.90 9.86
C LEU A 674 -4.29 6.61 9.72
N CYS A 675 -4.93 5.45 9.55
CA CYS A 675 -4.25 4.17 9.29
C CYS A 675 -3.31 4.25 8.08
N GLN A 676 -3.79 4.84 6.98
CA GLN A 676 -2.98 5.07 5.78
C GLN A 676 -1.81 6.01 6.09
N ALA A 677 -2.05 7.14 6.75
CA ALA A 677 -1.00 8.09 7.11
C ALA A 677 0.06 7.50 8.05
N VAL A 678 -0.31 6.62 8.98
CA VAL A 678 0.63 5.96 9.90
C VAL A 678 1.45 4.88 9.19
N SER A 679 0.86 4.20 8.20
CA SER A 679 1.54 3.18 7.39
C SER A 679 2.61 3.74 6.45
N VAL A 680 2.57 5.05 6.17
CA VAL A 680 3.59 5.74 5.40
C VAL A 680 4.85 5.90 6.27
N THR A 681 5.97 5.33 5.85
CA THR A 681 7.29 5.54 6.48
C THR A 681 8.23 6.11 5.44
N PRO A 682 9.01 7.18 5.73
CA PRO A 682 9.42 7.69 7.06
C PRO A 682 8.54 8.81 7.68
N ALA A 683 8.84 9.20 8.93
CA ALA A 683 8.04 10.14 9.73
C ALA A 683 7.87 11.55 9.10
N GLU A 684 8.85 12.03 8.34
CA GLU A 684 8.75 13.30 7.60
C GLU A 684 7.65 13.25 6.55
N GLU A 685 7.51 12.11 5.90
CA GLU A 685 6.50 11.90 4.87
C GLU A 685 5.10 11.84 5.49
N ARG A 686 4.96 11.21 6.67
CA ARG A 686 3.72 11.27 7.46
C ARG A 686 3.30 12.70 7.76
N GLN A 687 4.23 13.58 8.12
CA GLN A 687 3.93 14.99 8.36
C GLN A 687 3.45 15.70 7.08
N ARG A 688 4.04 15.39 5.92
CA ARG A 688 3.58 15.93 4.62
C ARG A 688 2.18 15.45 4.29
N VAL A 689 1.90 14.16 4.46
CA VAL A 689 0.56 13.58 4.27
C VAL A 689 -0.44 14.28 5.20
N CYS A 690 -0.15 14.38 6.49
CA CYS A 690 -1.01 15.08 7.46
C CYS A 690 -1.20 16.57 7.12
N GLY A 691 -0.16 17.25 6.66
CA GLY A 691 -0.24 18.64 6.19
C GLY A 691 -1.18 18.79 4.99
N LYS A 692 -1.13 17.84 4.05
CA LYS A 692 -1.99 17.85 2.86
C LYS A 692 -3.44 17.53 3.19
N LEU A 693 -3.68 16.59 4.11
CA LEU A 693 -5.03 16.28 4.60
C LEU A 693 -5.69 17.50 5.25
N ARG A 694 -4.93 18.29 6.03
CA ARG A 694 -5.41 19.58 6.56
C ARG A 694 -5.81 20.57 5.47
N SER A 695 -5.04 20.65 4.38
CA SER A 695 -5.39 21.53 3.24
C SER A 695 -6.68 21.13 2.52
N LEU A 696 -7.14 19.88 2.69
CA LEU A 696 -8.38 19.36 2.11
C LEU A 696 -9.60 19.56 3.01
N GLY A 697 -9.48 20.36 4.07
CA GLY A 697 -10.59 20.72 4.96
C GLY A 697 -10.84 19.74 6.10
N TYR A 698 -9.91 18.79 6.32
CA TYR A 698 -9.94 17.95 7.52
C TYR A 698 -9.36 18.76 8.68
N ASP A 699 -10.24 19.20 9.59
CA ASP A 699 -9.86 19.87 10.84
C ASP A 699 -9.31 18.84 11.83
N TRP A 700 -8.20 18.21 11.45
CA TRP A 700 -7.49 17.30 12.32
C TRP A 700 -6.81 18.11 13.42
N PRO A 701 -7.09 17.80 14.70
CA PRO A 701 -6.40 18.41 15.80
C PRO A 701 -4.90 18.24 15.59
N THR A 702 -4.15 19.35 15.60
CA THR A 702 -2.69 19.36 15.42
C THR A 702 -1.97 18.38 16.36
N ALA A 703 -2.59 18.09 17.50
CA ALA A 703 -2.10 17.17 18.52
C ALA A 703 -2.18 15.68 18.13
N TRP A 704 -3.09 15.25 17.25
CA TRP A 704 -3.13 13.86 16.74
C TRP A 704 -1.91 13.49 15.90
N THR A 705 -1.27 14.48 15.29
CA THR A 705 -0.14 14.32 14.36
C THR A 705 1.13 14.98 14.91
N MET A 706 1.24 15.17 16.22
CA MET A 706 2.34 15.91 16.83
C MET A 706 3.67 15.17 16.67
N ALA A 707 4.64 15.83 16.06
CA ALA A 707 5.92 15.25 15.68
C ALA A 707 6.74 14.66 16.85
N ALA A 708 6.70 15.31 18.01
CA ALA A 708 7.49 14.90 19.16
C ALA A 708 6.80 13.74 19.89
N SER A 709 7.50 12.61 20.05
CA SER A 709 7.10 11.59 21.02
C SER A 709 7.10 12.18 22.43
N ARG A 710 6.25 11.66 23.32
CA ARG A 710 6.43 11.92 24.76
C ARG A 710 7.78 11.33 25.18
N PRO A 711 8.43 11.89 26.20
CA PRO A 711 9.60 11.25 26.76
C PRO A 711 9.21 9.82 27.13
N PRO A 712 10.08 8.83 26.87
CA PRO A 712 9.87 7.53 27.46
C PRO A 712 9.71 7.72 28.97
N PRO A 713 8.91 6.86 29.62
CA PRO A 713 8.72 6.96 31.06
C PRO A 713 10.12 7.00 31.69
N ARG A 714 10.28 7.73 32.80
CA ARG A 714 11.49 7.62 33.63
C ARG A 714 11.54 6.26 34.33
N LEU A 715 11.20 5.20 33.60
CA LEU A 715 11.53 3.84 33.95
C LEU A 715 13.05 3.85 34.11
N ASP A 716 13.48 3.67 35.35
CA ASP A 716 14.62 2.84 35.62
C ASP A 716 14.40 1.57 34.78
N ALA A 717 15.16 1.40 33.69
CA ALA A 717 15.24 0.10 33.04
C ALA A 717 15.57 -0.89 34.17
N GLY A 718 14.65 -1.81 34.48
CA GLY A 718 14.75 -2.67 35.66
C GLY A 718 13.83 -2.34 36.84
N ARG A 719 12.68 -1.67 36.65
CA ARG A 719 11.63 -1.74 37.69
C ARG A 719 11.18 -3.18 37.86
N VAL A 720 11.35 -3.68 39.08
CA VAL A 720 11.05 -5.04 39.50
C VAL A 720 9.78 -4.98 40.34
N HIS A 721 8.69 -5.53 39.83
CA HIS A 721 7.45 -5.73 40.57
C HIS A 721 7.51 -7.07 41.26
N GLU A 722 7.44 -7.09 42.59
CA GLU A 722 7.27 -8.36 43.29
C GLU A 722 5.84 -8.85 43.09
N TRP A 723 5.69 -10.16 42.87
CA TRP A 723 4.37 -10.80 42.83
C TRP A 723 4.35 -11.95 43.80
N SER A 724 3.16 -12.23 44.35
CA SER A 724 2.97 -13.38 45.23
C SER A 724 1.57 -13.98 45.13
N ILE A 725 1.48 -15.28 45.41
CA ILE A 725 0.21 -16.00 45.60
C ILE A 725 0.28 -16.66 46.97
N SER A 726 -0.71 -16.42 47.82
CA SER A 726 -0.75 -16.99 49.16
C SER A 726 -1.17 -18.47 49.15
N ALA A 727 -0.67 -19.22 50.13
CA ALA A 727 -1.04 -20.62 50.32
C ALA A 727 -2.54 -20.79 50.60
N GLU A 728 -3.19 -19.79 51.22
CA GLU A 728 -4.63 -19.82 51.47
C GLU A 728 -5.43 -19.62 50.18
N GLU A 729 -5.01 -18.72 49.28
CA GLU A 729 -5.59 -18.60 47.93
C GLU A 729 -5.40 -19.89 47.13
N ILE A 730 -4.18 -20.48 47.18
CA ILE A 730 -3.91 -21.77 46.52
C ILE A 730 -4.84 -22.86 47.05
N LYS A 731 -5.02 -22.96 48.38
CA LYS A 731 -5.91 -23.95 48.99
C LYS A 731 -7.37 -23.70 48.61
N ALA A 732 -7.83 -22.46 48.62
CA ALA A 732 -9.20 -22.09 48.28
C ALA A 732 -9.53 -22.48 46.82
N GLU A 733 -8.64 -22.12 45.89
CA GLU A 733 -8.81 -22.45 44.47
C GLU A 733 -8.68 -23.95 44.21
N LEU A 734 -7.75 -24.64 44.87
CA LEU A 734 -7.67 -26.11 44.80
C LEU A 734 -8.91 -26.80 45.35
N ALA A 735 -9.57 -26.24 46.36
CA ALA A 735 -10.82 -26.79 46.89
C ALA A 735 -12.01 -26.54 45.97
N ALA A 736 -12.00 -25.44 45.20
CA ALA A 736 -13.00 -25.12 44.19
C ALA A 736 -12.75 -25.84 42.85
N TRP A 737 -11.58 -26.44 42.67
CA TRP A 737 -11.14 -27.01 41.40
C TRP A 737 -11.94 -28.26 41.01
N ALA A 738 -12.66 -28.17 39.89
CA ALA A 738 -13.43 -29.28 39.35
C ALA A 738 -12.54 -30.24 38.55
N ALA A 739 -12.80 -31.54 38.68
CA ALA A 739 -12.13 -32.56 37.86
C ALA A 739 -12.36 -32.29 36.36
N GLY A 740 -11.27 -32.29 35.59
CA GLY A 740 -11.23 -32.02 34.16
C GLY A 740 -11.06 -30.54 33.78
N SER A 741 -10.96 -29.62 34.74
CA SER A 741 -10.75 -28.19 34.49
C SER A 741 -9.28 -27.77 34.68
N THR A 742 -8.91 -26.60 34.14
CA THR A 742 -7.60 -25.97 34.39
C THR A 742 -7.71 -25.08 35.64
N LEU A 743 -6.86 -25.33 36.63
CA LEU A 743 -6.70 -24.43 37.78
C LEU A 743 -5.91 -23.20 37.32
N SER A 744 -6.41 -21.99 37.57
CA SER A 744 -5.71 -20.74 37.25
C SER A 744 -5.64 -19.86 38.50
N LEU A 745 -4.42 -19.55 38.94
CA LEU A 745 -4.15 -18.75 40.14
C LEU A 745 -3.53 -17.41 39.73
N GLN A 746 -4.25 -16.31 39.94
CA GLN A 746 -3.73 -14.97 39.65
C GLN A 746 -2.84 -14.47 40.80
N ALA A 747 -1.64 -14.02 40.49
CA ALA A 747 -0.72 -13.43 41.46
C ALA A 747 -1.08 -11.98 41.77
N ALA A 748 -1.00 -11.61 43.05
CA ALA A 748 -1.03 -10.22 43.46
C ALA A 748 0.34 -9.59 43.22
N LEU A 749 0.37 -8.49 42.47
CA LEU A 749 1.56 -7.66 42.26
C LEU A 749 1.64 -6.56 43.36
N ASP A 750 2.85 -6.18 43.77
CA ASP A 750 3.08 -5.04 44.68
C ASP A 750 3.50 -3.82 43.82
N PRO A 751 2.79 -2.66 43.85
CA PRO A 751 1.76 -2.23 44.82
C PRO A 751 0.29 -2.35 44.39
N GLY A 752 -0.02 -3.10 43.34
CA GLY A 752 -1.38 -3.20 42.82
C GLY A 752 -1.59 -4.48 42.02
N PRO A 753 -2.84 -4.86 41.72
CA PRO A 753 -3.16 -6.17 41.15
C PRO A 753 -2.52 -6.43 39.78
N ASP A 754 -2.32 -5.39 38.97
CA ASP A 754 -1.82 -5.50 37.59
C ASP A 754 -0.80 -4.39 37.29
N VAL A 755 0.14 -4.70 36.41
CA VAL A 755 1.08 -3.71 35.87
C VAL A 755 0.63 -3.29 34.49
N VAL A 756 0.52 -1.99 34.26
CA VAL A 756 0.05 -1.46 32.98
C VAL A 756 1.22 -1.06 32.09
N ALA A 757 1.33 -1.67 30.91
CA ALA A 757 2.35 -1.35 29.92
C ALA A 757 1.85 -1.60 28.48
N GLY A 758 2.24 -0.74 27.54
CA GLY A 758 1.86 -0.81 26.13
C GLY A 758 0.36 -0.64 25.88
N GLY A 759 -0.37 -0.06 26.84
CA GLY A 759 -1.82 -0.01 26.87
C GLY A 759 -2.50 -1.29 27.38
N PHE A 760 -1.79 -2.28 27.90
CA PHE A 760 -2.42 -3.51 28.42
C PHE A 760 -2.14 -3.68 29.90
N GLU A 761 -3.04 -4.38 30.59
CA GLU A 761 -2.84 -4.85 31.95
C GLU A 761 -2.11 -6.19 31.90
N HIS A 762 -0.99 -6.28 32.61
CA HIS A 762 -0.16 -7.47 32.69
C HIS A 762 -0.23 -8.04 34.08
N GLY A 763 -0.48 -9.35 34.17
CA GLY A 763 -0.51 -10.10 35.41
C GLY A 763 0.36 -11.35 35.32
N VAL A 764 0.72 -11.93 36.46
CA VAL A 764 1.34 -13.26 36.50
C VAL A 764 0.27 -14.23 36.99
N CYS A 765 0.10 -15.36 36.31
CA CYS A 765 -0.73 -16.45 36.81
C CYS A 765 0.03 -17.78 36.83
N ILE A 766 -0.43 -18.70 37.67
CA ILE A 766 0.01 -20.09 37.68
C ILE A 766 -1.16 -20.93 37.19
N GLU A 767 -0.98 -21.60 36.06
CA GLU A 767 -1.97 -22.52 35.52
C GLU A 767 -1.53 -23.97 35.70
N TYR A 768 -2.47 -24.81 36.14
CA TYR A 768 -2.26 -26.25 36.28
C TYR A 768 -3.40 -27.01 35.59
N GLU A 769 -3.07 -27.77 34.56
CA GLU A 769 -4.00 -28.66 33.87
C GLU A 769 -3.96 -30.04 34.55
N GLN A 770 -5.13 -30.62 34.84
CA GLN A 770 -5.20 -31.90 35.52
C GLN A 770 -4.47 -32.99 34.72
N GLY A 771 -3.48 -33.64 35.36
CA GLY A 771 -2.68 -34.67 34.71
C GLY A 771 -1.45 -34.17 33.95
N SER A 772 -1.23 -32.85 33.87
CA SER A 772 0.06 -32.30 33.44
C SER A 772 1.15 -32.66 34.46
N ASP A 773 2.39 -32.85 34.00
CA ASP A 773 3.58 -33.12 34.82
C ASP A 773 4.13 -31.86 35.53
N ALA A 774 3.67 -30.67 35.15
CA ALA A 774 4.03 -29.42 35.79
C ALA A 774 2.91 -28.37 35.76
N ALA A 775 2.90 -27.48 36.75
CA ALA A 775 2.18 -26.21 36.65
C ALA A 775 3.04 -25.18 35.91
N MET A 776 2.37 -24.40 35.08
CA MET A 776 2.94 -23.41 34.19
C MET A 776 2.81 -22.03 34.81
N VAL A 777 3.92 -21.34 35.02
CA VAL A 777 3.88 -19.90 35.32
C VAL A 777 3.71 -19.16 34.00
N LYS A 778 2.63 -18.39 33.89
CA LYS A 778 2.25 -17.65 32.70
C LYS A 778 2.22 -16.16 32.99
N LEU A 779 2.71 -15.38 32.04
CA LEU A 779 2.46 -13.95 32.02
C LEU A 779 1.17 -13.73 31.24
N THR A 780 0.25 -12.93 31.74
CA THR A 780 -1.04 -12.70 31.10
C THR A 780 -1.15 -11.25 30.66
N CYS A 781 -1.80 -11.03 29.53
CA CYS A 781 -2.08 -9.72 28.97
C CYS A 781 -3.59 -9.57 28.81
N ILE A 782 -4.14 -8.51 29.40
CA ILE A 782 -5.58 -8.23 29.49
C ILE A 782 -5.85 -6.87 28.86
N LEU A 783 -6.92 -6.80 28.06
CA LEU A 783 -7.46 -5.51 27.63
C LEU A 783 -8.28 -4.92 28.79
N PRO A 784 -7.94 -3.73 29.29
CA PRO A 784 -8.59 -3.20 30.49
C PRO A 784 -10.08 -2.94 30.29
N ILE A 785 -10.86 -3.25 31.31
CA ILE A 785 -12.34 -3.15 31.28
C ILE A 785 -12.80 -1.71 31.03
N CYS A 786 -12.03 -0.70 31.47
CA CYS A 786 -12.39 0.71 31.30
C CYS A 786 -12.44 1.21 29.85
N LEU A 787 -11.91 0.43 28.89
CA LEU A 787 -12.06 0.75 27.47
C LEU A 787 -13.49 0.49 26.96
N ASP A 788 -14.31 -0.26 27.71
CA ASP A 788 -15.69 -0.62 27.38
C ASP A 788 -15.84 -1.22 25.96
N VAL A 789 -14.86 -2.04 25.58
CA VAL A 789 -14.89 -2.77 24.32
C VAL A 789 -15.83 -3.96 24.50
N THR A 790 -17.11 -3.79 24.18
CA THR A 790 -18.06 -4.89 24.13
C THR A 790 -17.73 -5.80 22.94
N TYR A 791 -17.09 -6.93 23.22
CA TYR A 791 -16.74 -7.96 22.25
C TYR A 791 -17.97 -8.71 21.76
N GLN A 792 -18.78 -8.09 20.90
CA GLN A 792 -19.93 -8.76 20.28
C GLN A 792 -19.51 -9.70 19.13
N ASP A 793 -18.29 -9.54 18.59
CA ASP A 793 -17.75 -10.37 17.51
C ASP A 793 -16.27 -10.73 17.77
N ARG A 794 -15.84 -11.89 17.25
CA ARG A 794 -14.49 -12.51 17.32
C ARG A 794 -13.35 -11.64 16.79
N ALA A 795 -13.10 -10.49 17.39
CA ALA A 795 -11.95 -9.66 17.10
C ALA A 795 -10.68 -10.34 17.64
N GLN A 796 -9.72 -10.52 16.75
CA GLN A 796 -8.40 -11.08 17.02
C GLN A 796 -7.36 -9.98 16.84
N PHE A 797 -6.58 -9.68 17.89
CA PHE A 797 -5.54 -8.65 17.81
C PHE A 797 -4.18 -9.21 18.15
N ILE A 798 -3.19 -8.84 17.35
CA ILE A 798 -1.79 -9.18 17.57
C ILE A 798 -1.12 -8.17 18.51
N VAL A 799 -0.85 -8.57 19.75
CA VAL A 799 -0.18 -7.72 20.74
C VAL A 799 1.31 -8.06 20.83
N ARG A 800 2.15 -7.03 20.90
CA ARG A 800 3.56 -7.12 21.30
C ARG A 800 3.70 -6.42 22.66
N PRO A 801 3.59 -7.15 23.77
CA PRO A 801 4.04 -6.58 25.02
C PRO A 801 5.55 -6.41 24.92
N GLY A 802 6.05 -5.28 25.40
CA GLY A 802 7.49 -5.06 25.45
C GLY A 802 8.21 -6.22 26.14
N PRO A 803 9.52 -6.36 25.92
CA PRO A 803 10.28 -7.44 26.53
C PRO A 803 10.19 -7.33 28.05
N CYS A 804 9.88 -8.44 28.69
CA CYS A 804 9.72 -8.54 30.13
C CYS A 804 10.42 -9.80 30.63
N ARG A 805 10.67 -9.86 31.93
CA ARG A 805 11.31 -10.98 32.61
C ARG A 805 10.50 -11.33 33.84
N VAL A 806 9.92 -12.53 33.83
CA VAL A 806 9.29 -13.14 35.01
C VAL A 806 10.32 -14.04 35.69
N ARG A 807 10.52 -13.87 36.99
CA ARG A 807 11.32 -14.73 37.87
C ARG A 807 10.43 -15.38 38.90
N VAL A 808 10.72 -16.63 39.25
CA VAL A 808 10.08 -17.37 40.35
C VAL A 808 11.16 -17.76 41.34
N TRP A 809 10.89 -17.57 42.64
CA TRP A 809 11.86 -17.89 43.68
C TRP A 809 11.65 -19.31 44.21
N LYS A 810 12.75 -20.04 44.38
CA LYS A 810 12.79 -21.33 45.07
C LYS A 810 13.65 -21.19 46.32
N TRP A 811 13.15 -21.68 47.43
CA TRP A 811 13.79 -21.63 48.72
C TRP A 811 14.47 -22.96 48.99
N VAL A 812 15.77 -22.91 49.24
CA VAL A 812 16.59 -24.09 49.57
C VAL A 812 17.06 -23.94 51.00
N VAL A 813 16.77 -24.94 51.83
CA VAL A 813 17.27 -25.00 53.20
C VAL A 813 18.70 -25.52 53.14
N GLU A 814 19.69 -24.65 53.36
CA GLU A 814 21.11 -25.03 53.40
C GLU A 814 21.58 -25.14 54.85
N GLY A 815 21.49 -26.34 55.42
CA GLY A 815 21.95 -26.65 56.79
C GLY A 815 21.10 -26.01 57.90
N GLU A 816 21.67 -25.86 59.09
CA GLU A 816 21.02 -25.23 60.27
C GLU A 816 20.91 -23.69 60.14
N GLY A 817 21.34 -23.11 59.02
CA GLY A 817 21.55 -21.65 58.83
C GLY A 817 20.40 -20.85 58.23
N GLY A 818 19.20 -21.44 58.03
CA GLY A 818 18.04 -20.76 57.46
C GLY A 818 17.85 -20.99 55.95
N ALA A 819 16.67 -20.63 55.44
CA ALA A 819 16.33 -20.81 54.03
C ALA A 819 17.01 -19.74 53.16
N VAL A 820 17.72 -20.16 52.12
CA VAL A 820 18.36 -19.26 51.15
C VAL A 820 17.47 -19.15 49.89
N ARG A 821 17.19 -17.92 49.47
CA ARG A 821 16.46 -17.60 48.23
C ARG A 821 17.36 -17.94 47.03
N ARG A 822 16.95 -18.89 46.20
CA ARG A 822 17.57 -19.19 44.90
C ARG A 822 16.61 -18.87 43.76
N GLU A 823 17.16 -18.34 42.69
CA GLU A 823 16.42 -18.11 41.45
C GLU A 823 16.12 -19.46 40.80
N ALA A 824 14.85 -19.79 40.61
CA ALA A 824 14.43 -21.11 40.14
C ALA A 824 14.36 -21.20 38.62
N ALA A 825 13.92 -20.11 37.99
CA ALA A 825 13.89 -19.96 36.55
C ALA A 825 13.87 -18.49 36.16
N VAL A 826 14.44 -18.24 34.99
CA VAL A 826 14.54 -16.92 34.36
C VAL A 826 14.06 -17.07 32.93
N GLU A 827 13.24 -16.08 32.55
CA GLU A 827 13.06 -15.60 31.19
C GLU A 827 11.86 -16.14 30.42
N LEU A 828 10.88 -15.23 30.31
CA LEU A 828 9.88 -15.20 29.27
C LEU A 828 10.07 -13.87 28.55
N VAL A 829 11.00 -13.78 27.59
CA VAL A 829 10.94 -12.71 26.58
C VAL A 829 9.83 -13.14 25.62
N PRO A 830 8.67 -12.48 25.59
CA PRO A 830 7.65 -12.80 24.63
C PRO A 830 8.15 -12.35 23.26
N GLN A 831 8.89 -13.21 22.56
CA GLN A 831 9.23 -13.03 21.14
C GLN A 831 8.01 -13.34 20.23
N LYS A 832 6.88 -13.74 20.82
CA LYS A 832 5.69 -14.16 20.09
C LYS A 832 4.65 -13.06 20.10
N HIS A 833 4.19 -12.78 18.89
CA HIS A 833 2.92 -12.11 18.62
C HIS A 833 1.77 -12.87 19.28
N LEU A 834 0.97 -12.21 20.09
CA LEU A 834 -0.21 -12.82 20.71
C LEU A 834 -1.49 -12.47 20.00
N CYS A 835 -2.31 -13.45 19.67
CA CYS A 835 -3.67 -13.25 19.19
C CYS A 835 -4.65 -13.19 20.38
N LEU A 836 -5.24 -12.02 20.67
CA LEU A 836 -6.31 -11.87 21.66
C LEU A 836 -7.65 -12.28 21.05
N GLU A 837 -8.28 -13.39 21.45
CA GLU A 837 -9.61 -13.77 20.95
C GLU A 837 -10.75 -13.08 21.70
N ALA A 838 -11.82 -12.67 21.01
CA ALA A 838 -12.99 -12.08 21.65
C ALA A 838 -13.66 -13.03 22.64
N GLY A 839 -13.98 -12.51 23.84
CA GLY A 839 -14.50 -13.29 24.96
C GLY A 839 -13.40 -13.88 25.85
N VAL A 840 -12.15 -13.87 25.39
CA VAL A 840 -10.97 -14.18 26.20
C VAL A 840 -10.36 -12.86 26.65
N THR A 841 -10.63 -12.47 27.90
CA THR A 841 -10.03 -11.26 28.49
C THR A 841 -8.54 -11.44 28.76
N GLN A 842 -8.01 -12.66 28.73
CA GLN A 842 -6.68 -12.99 29.23
C GLN A 842 -5.93 -13.91 28.27
N VAL A 843 -4.81 -13.46 27.72
CA VAL A 843 -3.94 -14.32 26.89
C VAL A 843 -2.58 -14.52 27.53
N SER A 844 -2.14 -15.79 27.53
CA SER A 844 -0.86 -16.22 28.05
C SER A 844 0.29 -15.86 27.08
N LEU A 845 1.22 -15.03 27.56
CA LEU A 845 2.40 -14.54 26.84
C LEU A 845 3.54 -15.54 26.71
N GLY A 846 3.50 -16.57 27.54
CA GLY A 846 4.34 -17.75 27.47
C GLY A 846 4.30 -18.45 28.81
N SER A 847 4.96 -19.60 28.89
CA SER A 847 4.74 -20.55 29.98
C SER A 847 6.05 -21.20 30.40
N LEU A 848 6.35 -21.18 31.70
CA LEU A 848 7.50 -21.89 32.27
C LEU A 848 7.03 -23.10 33.09
N PRO A 849 7.37 -24.34 32.68
CA PRO A 849 7.05 -25.54 33.45
C PRO A 849 7.97 -25.60 34.68
N LEU A 850 7.50 -25.10 35.82
CA LEU A 850 8.36 -24.83 36.98
C LEU A 850 8.00 -25.65 38.21
N LEU A 851 6.71 -25.91 38.40
CA LEU A 851 6.21 -26.53 39.62
C LEU A 851 5.87 -28.00 39.34
N PRO A 852 6.55 -28.96 39.98
CA PRO A 852 6.32 -30.38 39.70
C PRO A 852 4.88 -30.79 40.07
N ALA A 853 4.21 -31.50 39.17
CA ALA A 853 2.88 -32.04 39.40
C ALA A 853 2.89 -33.32 40.21
N PRO A 854 1.75 -33.75 40.80
CA PRO A 854 1.57 -35.06 41.40
C PRO A 854 1.87 -36.19 40.42
N THR A 855 2.78 -37.10 40.79
CA THR A 855 2.97 -38.36 40.06
C THR A 855 1.77 -39.25 40.36
N ALA A 856 1.22 -39.92 39.35
CA ALA A 856 0.06 -40.81 39.48
C ALA A 856 0.22 -41.86 40.61
N ALA A 857 1.47 -42.27 40.89
CA ALA A 857 1.80 -43.19 41.97
C ALA A 857 1.57 -42.62 43.39
N ALA A 858 1.74 -41.31 43.59
CA ALA A 858 1.52 -40.67 44.90
C ALA A 858 0.02 -40.45 45.17
N ALA A 859 -0.76 -40.11 44.14
CA ALA A 859 -2.22 -40.00 44.25
C ALA A 859 -2.90 -41.37 44.51
N ALA A 860 -2.36 -42.45 43.92
CA ALA A 860 -2.84 -43.81 44.15
C ALA A 860 -2.47 -44.35 45.54
N ALA A 861 -1.31 -43.97 46.10
CA ALA A 861 -0.88 -44.38 47.43
C ALA A 861 -1.77 -43.77 48.54
N GLU A 862 -2.21 -42.52 48.39
CA GLU A 862 -3.10 -41.86 49.37
C GLU A 862 -4.56 -42.34 49.28
N ALA A 863 -5.01 -42.81 48.12
CA ALA A 863 -6.35 -43.41 47.98
C ALA A 863 -6.47 -44.79 48.68
N GLY A 864 -5.35 -45.42 49.05
CA GLY A 864 -5.29 -46.76 49.64
C GLY A 864 -5.19 -46.83 51.16
N GLU A 865 -4.83 -45.75 51.86
CA GLU A 865 -4.61 -45.75 53.32
C GLU A 865 -5.74 -45.07 54.10
N GLY A 866 -6.69 -45.90 54.56
CA GLY A 866 -7.28 -45.85 55.91
C GLY A 866 -7.82 -44.53 56.46
N ALA A 867 -9.14 -44.38 56.40
CA ALA A 867 -9.92 -43.42 57.17
C ALA A 867 -9.77 -43.63 58.70
N ALA A 868 -8.91 -42.88 59.39
CA ALA A 868 -9.02 -42.54 60.83
C ALA A 868 -7.90 -41.60 61.32
N SER A 869 -7.81 -40.36 60.82
CA SER A 869 -7.14 -39.27 61.56
C SER A 869 -7.66 -37.92 61.11
N ALA A 870 -8.28 -37.16 62.02
CA ALA A 870 -9.01 -35.92 61.74
C ALA A 870 -8.10 -34.68 61.63
N ALA A 871 -6.85 -34.85 61.19
CA ALA A 871 -6.01 -33.73 60.75
C ALA A 871 -6.17 -33.60 59.24
N ALA A 872 -6.76 -32.49 58.78
CA ALA A 872 -7.02 -32.26 57.36
C ALA A 872 -5.77 -32.52 56.51
N PRO A 873 -5.81 -33.48 55.55
CA PRO A 873 -4.66 -33.75 54.71
C PRO A 873 -4.34 -32.48 53.90
N SER A 874 -3.15 -31.94 54.12
CA SER A 874 -2.60 -30.88 53.25
C SER A 874 -2.59 -31.41 51.82
N SER A 875 -3.28 -30.72 50.90
CA SER A 875 -3.38 -31.13 49.49
C SER A 875 -2.01 -31.55 48.94
N PRO A 876 -1.88 -32.74 48.29
CA PRO A 876 -0.61 -33.28 47.81
C PRO A 876 0.09 -32.39 46.76
N LEU A 877 -0.65 -31.45 46.16
CA LEU A 877 -0.09 -30.39 45.32
C LEU A 877 0.70 -29.36 46.14
N LEU A 878 0.17 -28.95 47.29
CA LEU A 878 0.79 -27.95 48.16
C LEU A 878 2.12 -28.44 48.74
N SER A 879 2.21 -29.74 49.07
CA SER A 879 3.45 -30.35 49.58
C SER A 879 4.57 -30.36 48.53
N ARG A 880 4.23 -30.53 47.24
CA ARG A 880 5.21 -30.45 46.13
C ARG A 880 5.65 -29.03 45.81
N TRP A 881 4.79 -28.06 46.07
CA TRP A 881 5.11 -26.64 45.92
C TRP A 881 5.82 -26.07 47.17
N SER A 882 6.01 -26.87 48.23
CA SER A 882 6.71 -26.45 49.44
C SER A 882 8.10 -25.81 49.21
N PRO A 883 8.93 -26.22 48.22
CA PRO A 883 10.19 -25.53 47.95
C PRO A 883 10.02 -24.12 47.37
N TYR A 884 8.83 -23.78 46.88
CA TYR A 884 8.50 -22.47 46.34
C TYR A 884 7.66 -21.63 47.31
N LEU A 885 7.16 -22.25 48.39
CA LEU A 885 6.40 -21.58 49.45
C LEU A 885 7.35 -21.07 50.53
N HIS A 886 7.45 -19.75 50.65
CA HIS A 886 8.13 -19.08 51.77
C HIS A 886 7.14 -18.19 52.50
N GLU A 887 7.10 -18.31 53.83
CA GLU A 887 6.10 -17.62 54.67
C GLU A 887 4.65 -17.87 54.18
N GLY A 888 4.41 -19.07 53.63
CA GLY A 888 3.12 -19.44 53.07
C GLY A 888 2.77 -18.72 51.77
N ARG A 889 3.75 -18.26 50.98
CA ARG A 889 3.51 -17.62 49.67
C ARG A 889 4.47 -18.14 48.61
N ILE A 890 3.97 -18.36 47.39
CA ILE A 890 4.81 -18.45 46.20
C ILE A 890 5.09 -17.02 45.77
N SER A 891 6.36 -16.66 45.58
CA SER A 891 6.73 -15.31 45.18
C SER A 891 7.68 -15.31 43.98
N GLY A 892 7.69 -14.18 43.29
CA GLY A 892 8.55 -13.95 42.15
C GLY A 892 8.75 -12.46 41.90
N THR A 893 9.38 -12.15 40.78
CA THR A 893 9.45 -10.77 40.30
C THR A 893 9.08 -10.68 38.83
N LEU A 894 8.53 -9.54 38.42
CA LEU A 894 8.23 -9.20 37.05
C LEU A 894 8.94 -7.89 36.70
N GLU A 895 9.84 -7.95 35.72
CA GLU A 895 10.71 -6.84 35.33
C GLU A 895 10.47 -6.49 33.85
N TRP A 896 10.23 -5.21 33.53
CA TRP A 896 10.18 -4.76 32.12
C TRP A 896 11.57 -4.39 31.64
N LEU A 897 12.01 -5.07 30.59
CA LEU A 897 13.29 -4.80 29.95
C LEU A 897 13.10 -3.59 29.04
N GLY A 898 13.81 -2.49 29.32
CA GLY A 898 13.84 -1.36 28.42
C GLY A 898 14.38 -1.77 27.03
N PRO A 899 14.16 -0.97 25.98
CA PRO A 899 14.61 -1.28 24.62
C PRO A 899 16.11 -1.58 24.49
N GLN A 900 16.96 -1.09 25.41
CA GLN A 900 18.39 -1.41 25.45
C GLN A 900 18.69 -2.78 26.08
N GLY A 901 17.89 -3.24 27.05
CA GLY A 901 18.05 -4.56 27.66
C GLY A 901 17.70 -5.69 26.69
N ALA A 902 16.80 -5.43 25.75
CA ALA A 902 16.40 -6.37 24.70
C ALA A 902 17.51 -6.73 23.70
N ALA A 903 18.58 -5.93 23.61
CA ALA A 903 19.70 -6.16 22.71
C ALA A 903 20.85 -6.96 23.35
N GLN A 904 20.82 -7.15 24.68
CA GLN A 904 21.88 -7.81 25.45
C GLN A 904 21.52 -9.24 25.92
N GLY A 905 20.23 -9.60 25.91
CA GLY A 905 19.75 -10.98 26.07
C GLY A 905 19.37 -11.56 24.72
#